data_AF-A0A2R4G3Z9-F1
#
_entry.id   AF-A0A2R4G3Z9-F1
#
_cell.length_a   1.000
_cell.length_b   1.000
_cell.length_c   1.000
_cell.angle_alpha   90.00
_cell.angle_beta   90.00
_cell.angle_gamma   90.00
#
_symmetry.space_group_name_H-M   'P 1'
#
loop_
_entity.id
_entity.type
_entity.pdbx_description
1 polymer ?
#
loop_
_entity_poly.entity_id
_entity_poly.type
_entity_poly.pdbx_seq_one_letter_code
_entity_poly.pdbx_strand_id
1 'polypeptide(L)'
;MNQQEQATKHAAIFQDTINGTNDPTPWPVTMWASSGDTIWTAGTARTAGEDSVGMIYDPGDTIVHRNTIAGDVTRATESFAIRPADGQSPMDAMLAGIEQWNHRHPDRWDTVATPGQYRMTDPTTGRQLPMGWSASLAAAASAAGRLDPDLLQASLMQNAVEHEPRPCVFFLEDNGYDLMVFSWHRNQQGLFDAMSFKHLQYDDLSMQVTTISHSEDMSESFPAKTMSDGELLTQSRVYRDEYQHWREQDGGTVAQGMTGRVMRSGLLKPGLEQKPLLNLNDGRRAPDWDEFTDQAAISILQGQPISPTPALPQQEQPERDTDPTAVTQTPARTAAATKQVWPNAWVANRLAHTYILHAKDGRDWPKMIVGLPRGTAIDGKDLTGWATDMFMSAKNQRQKNEGRAVNIRFRPGTPVELFTGRGAERRTMQVDPQTLVQAVIDAQKRNRDAEKTLDTASVELVSKTVEESWPQIERMQGRFTEYQRAGTYKPSVAMKWARRLVDRTAGEDEGRWTNRQRRQAARLLIQELTGTQDPTQARSKTTDRPTVEQYVPEGGKTPDAIGDETPAPPRKTETDMATKQRQGPIVPASQSPAAGPERRHTDLKSTLDRFRTRLKKNLDGLNADPPTAGTDRNRGQRKTL
;
A
#
# COMPACT_ATOMS: atom_id res chain seq x y z
N MET A 1 -5.11 -9.73 -25.90
CA MET A 1 -5.74 -8.68 -26.72
C MET A 1 -6.24 -9.31 -28.02
N ASN A 2 -7.48 -9.06 -28.41
CA ASN A 2 -8.06 -9.59 -29.66
C ASN A 2 -7.67 -8.71 -30.87
N GLN A 3 -7.97 -9.16 -32.09
CA GLN A 3 -7.59 -8.43 -33.32
C GLN A 3 -8.20 -7.03 -33.42
N GLN A 4 -9.42 -6.83 -32.90
CA GLN A 4 -10.11 -5.52 -32.93
C GLN A 4 -9.46 -4.53 -31.96
N GLU A 5 -9.18 -4.99 -30.73
CA GLU A 5 -8.44 -4.21 -29.72
C GLU A 5 -7.05 -3.83 -30.22
N GLN A 6 -6.37 -4.76 -30.92
CA GLN A 6 -5.06 -4.49 -31.51
C GLN A 6 -5.12 -3.45 -32.63
N ALA A 7 -6.16 -3.49 -33.48
CA ALA A 7 -6.36 -2.47 -34.51
C ALA A 7 -6.61 -1.07 -33.92
N THR A 8 -7.38 -0.98 -32.82
CA THR A 8 -7.57 0.27 -32.07
C THR A 8 -6.26 0.77 -31.46
N LYS A 9 -5.46 -0.13 -30.84
CA LYS A 9 -4.12 0.19 -30.30
C LYS A 9 -3.20 0.75 -31.40
N HIS A 10 -3.11 0.08 -32.55
CA HIS A 10 -2.24 0.50 -33.66
C HIS A 10 -2.64 1.89 -34.19
N ALA A 11 -3.94 2.15 -34.36
CA ALA A 11 -4.43 3.47 -34.77
C ALA A 11 -4.08 4.57 -33.75
N ALA A 12 -4.15 4.26 -32.44
CA ALA A 12 -3.78 5.20 -31.39
C ALA A 12 -2.27 5.47 -31.32
N ILE A 13 -1.43 4.45 -31.56
CA ILE A 13 0.03 4.59 -31.66
C ILE A 13 0.40 5.44 -32.89
N PHE A 14 -0.24 5.20 -34.04
CA PHE A 14 -0.06 6.01 -35.23
C PHE A 14 -0.48 7.46 -35.01
N GLN A 15 -1.57 7.71 -34.29
CA GLN A 15 -1.96 9.06 -33.91
C GLN A 15 -0.89 9.75 -33.04
N ASP A 16 -0.24 9.04 -32.12
CA ASP A 16 0.89 9.59 -31.35
C ASP A 16 2.07 9.98 -32.26
N THR A 17 2.41 9.13 -33.23
CA THR A 17 3.47 9.42 -34.22
C THR A 17 3.13 10.63 -35.08
N ILE A 18 1.92 10.70 -35.64
CA ILE A 18 1.46 11.85 -36.45
C ILE A 18 1.49 13.15 -35.62
N ASN A 19 1.19 13.07 -34.33
CA ASN A 19 1.20 14.22 -33.45
C ASN A 19 2.59 14.57 -32.90
N GLY A 20 3.66 13.90 -33.35
CA GLY A 20 5.04 14.18 -32.94
C GLY A 20 5.40 13.67 -31.54
N THR A 21 4.62 12.75 -30.97
CA THR A 21 4.93 12.15 -29.66
C THR A 21 5.98 11.04 -29.79
N ASN A 22 5.85 10.21 -30.82
CA ASN A 22 6.78 9.09 -31.10
C ASN A 22 7.70 9.37 -32.30
N ASP A 23 7.48 10.46 -33.02
CA ASP A 23 8.28 10.82 -34.19
C ASP A 23 9.50 11.64 -33.72
N PRO A 24 10.73 11.26 -34.11
CA PRO A 24 11.95 11.93 -33.66
C PRO A 24 12.18 13.29 -34.33
N THR A 25 11.32 13.75 -35.23
CA THR A 25 11.55 14.98 -35.99
C THR A 25 11.31 16.27 -35.20
N PRO A 26 12.16 17.30 -35.40
CA PRO A 26 12.00 18.59 -34.71
C PRO A 26 10.96 19.51 -35.39
N TRP A 27 10.40 19.13 -36.54
CA TRP A 27 9.36 19.89 -37.24
C TRP A 27 8.03 19.14 -37.25
N PRO A 28 6.89 19.86 -37.41
CA PRO A 28 5.59 19.22 -37.35
C PRO A 28 5.32 18.35 -38.58
N VAL A 29 4.65 17.21 -38.36
CA VAL A 29 4.12 16.36 -39.42
C VAL A 29 2.96 17.08 -40.13
N THR A 30 3.01 17.11 -41.46
CA THR A 30 1.99 17.74 -42.31
C THR A 30 1.22 16.74 -43.15
N MET A 31 1.76 15.52 -43.34
CA MET A 31 1.13 14.45 -44.12
C MET A 31 1.52 13.10 -43.56
N TRP A 32 0.66 12.09 -43.72
CA TRP A 32 0.96 10.73 -43.33
C TRP A 32 0.31 9.70 -44.26
N ALA A 33 0.89 8.50 -44.30
CA ALA A 33 0.33 7.33 -44.95
C ALA A 33 0.61 6.09 -44.09
N SER A 34 -0.19 5.03 -44.15
CA SER A 34 0.03 3.82 -43.34
C SER A 34 -0.30 2.55 -44.09
N SER A 35 0.39 1.46 -43.77
CA SER A 35 0.01 0.10 -44.17
C SER A 35 0.49 -0.94 -43.16
N GLY A 36 -0.43 -1.77 -42.67
CA GLY A 36 -0.17 -2.70 -41.57
C GLY A 36 0.43 -1.99 -40.34
N ASP A 37 1.58 -2.46 -39.89
CA ASP A 37 2.30 -1.92 -38.71
C ASP A 37 3.26 -0.77 -39.07
N THR A 38 3.21 -0.28 -40.31
CA THR A 38 4.07 0.81 -40.80
C THR A 38 3.26 2.08 -41.01
N ILE A 39 3.80 3.20 -40.56
CA ILE A 39 3.33 4.55 -40.85
C ILE A 39 4.47 5.38 -41.44
N TRP A 40 4.17 6.10 -42.51
CA TRP A 40 5.03 7.12 -43.07
C TRP A 40 4.51 8.49 -42.60
N THR A 41 5.39 9.31 -42.04
CA THR A 41 5.10 10.68 -41.63
C THR A 41 5.99 11.62 -42.42
N ALA A 42 5.44 12.73 -42.90
CA ALA A 42 6.19 13.71 -43.69
C ALA A 42 6.06 15.11 -43.10
N GLY A 43 7.16 15.85 -43.17
CA GLY A 43 7.19 17.26 -42.77
C GLY A 43 8.35 18.00 -43.43
N THR A 44 8.25 19.33 -43.44
CA THR A 44 9.25 20.19 -44.09
C THR A 44 10.30 20.65 -43.08
N ALA A 45 11.56 20.34 -43.35
CA ALA A 45 12.71 20.75 -42.56
C ALA A 45 12.81 22.28 -42.53
N ARG A 46 12.98 22.84 -41.33
CA ARG A 46 13.16 24.30 -41.14
C ARG A 46 14.62 24.71 -41.05
N THR A 47 15.51 23.74 -40.81
CA THR A 47 16.94 23.91 -40.61
C THR A 47 17.66 22.75 -41.29
N ALA A 48 18.94 22.93 -41.64
CA ALA A 48 19.78 21.84 -42.07
C ALA A 48 20.06 20.89 -40.89
N GLY A 49 20.27 19.61 -41.16
CA GLY A 49 20.59 18.63 -40.13
C GLY A 49 20.68 17.20 -40.64
N GLU A 50 20.76 16.28 -39.69
CA GLU A 50 20.72 14.83 -39.90
C GLU A 50 19.61 14.26 -39.01
N ASP A 51 18.85 13.28 -39.50
CA ASP A 51 17.78 12.64 -38.74
C ASP A 51 18.28 11.43 -37.95
N SER A 52 17.39 10.76 -37.21
CA SER A 52 17.74 9.60 -36.38
C SER A 52 18.14 8.35 -37.17
N VAL A 53 17.97 8.34 -38.50
CA VAL A 53 18.31 7.21 -39.38
C VAL A 53 19.44 7.55 -40.35
N GLY A 54 20.06 8.72 -40.19
CA GLY A 54 21.27 9.15 -40.90
C GLY A 54 21.03 9.91 -42.21
N MET A 55 19.80 10.35 -42.48
CA MET A 55 19.51 11.16 -43.67
C MET A 55 19.84 12.62 -43.42
N ILE A 56 20.66 13.19 -44.31
CA ILE A 56 21.01 14.61 -44.30
C ILE A 56 19.96 15.39 -45.08
N TYR A 57 19.52 16.52 -44.53
CA TYR A 57 18.50 17.38 -45.12
C TYR A 57 18.87 18.86 -44.99
N ASP A 58 18.37 19.66 -45.93
CA ASP A 58 18.49 21.11 -45.95
C ASP A 58 17.16 21.81 -45.61
N PRO A 59 17.18 23.10 -45.21
CA PRO A 59 15.96 23.87 -45.00
C PRO A 59 15.08 23.87 -46.26
N GLY A 60 13.81 23.52 -46.10
CA GLY A 60 12.84 23.43 -47.19
C GLY A 60 12.66 22.02 -47.76
N ASP A 61 13.53 21.07 -47.45
CA ASP A 61 13.33 19.67 -47.85
C ASP A 61 12.10 19.10 -47.13
N THR A 62 11.27 18.35 -47.87
CA THR A 62 10.19 17.57 -47.26
C THR A 62 10.69 16.15 -47.05
N ILE A 63 10.83 15.76 -45.79
CA ILE A 63 11.38 14.47 -45.39
C ILE A 63 10.25 13.56 -44.97
N VAL A 64 10.25 12.34 -45.51
CA VAL A 64 9.33 11.26 -45.18
C VAL A 64 10.08 10.27 -44.29
N HIS A 65 9.56 10.00 -43.10
CA HIS A 65 10.08 8.98 -42.19
C HIS A 65 9.19 7.76 -42.23
N ARG A 66 9.79 6.59 -42.46
CA ARG A 66 9.13 5.30 -42.28
C ARG A 66 9.28 4.88 -40.83
N ASN A 67 8.16 4.73 -40.15
CA ASN A 67 8.05 4.34 -38.76
C ASN A 67 7.34 3.00 -38.67
N THR A 68 7.85 2.07 -37.86
CA THR A 68 7.21 0.76 -37.61
C THR A 68 6.84 0.62 -36.14
N ILE A 69 5.68 0.04 -35.84
CA ILE A 69 5.28 -0.24 -34.46
C ILE A 69 6.31 -1.15 -33.78
N ALA A 70 6.74 -0.75 -32.59
CA ALA A 70 7.69 -1.45 -31.74
C ALA A 70 7.21 -1.37 -30.29
N GLY A 71 6.36 -2.33 -29.88
CA GLY A 71 5.70 -2.30 -28.58
C GLY A 71 4.60 -1.23 -28.55
N ASP A 72 4.70 -0.29 -27.62
CA ASP A 72 3.72 0.79 -27.40
C ASP A 72 4.04 2.09 -28.15
N VAL A 73 5.12 2.11 -28.93
CA VAL A 73 5.57 3.27 -29.70
C VAL A 73 5.88 2.87 -31.14
N THR A 74 6.22 3.85 -31.97
CA THR A 74 6.87 3.60 -33.26
C THR A 74 8.38 3.83 -33.19
N ARG A 75 9.13 3.14 -34.05
CA ARG A 75 10.55 3.40 -34.29
C ARG A 75 10.75 3.80 -35.74
N ALA A 76 11.47 4.90 -35.97
CA ALA A 76 11.95 5.28 -37.30
C ALA A 76 12.94 4.23 -37.82
N THR A 77 12.68 3.69 -39.00
CA THR A 77 13.51 2.64 -39.62
C THR A 77 14.25 3.16 -40.84
N GLU A 78 13.65 4.07 -41.60
CA GLU A 78 14.19 4.61 -42.85
C GLU A 78 13.62 6.03 -43.05
N SER A 79 14.29 6.82 -43.89
CA SER A 79 13.75 8.10 -44.36
C SER A 79 14.21 8.41 -45.78
N PHE A 80 13.46 9.28 -46.44
CA PHE A 80 13.81 9.79 -47.76
C PHE A 80 13.22 11.19 -47.96
N ALA A 81 13.86 11.98 -48.81
CA ALA A 81 13.35 13.29 -49.20
C ALA A 81 12.41 13.17 -50.42
N ILE A 82 11.36 13.98 -50.46
CA ILE A 82 10.50 14.13 -51.63
C ILE A 82 10.61 15.53 -52.20
N ARG A 83 10.56 15.62 -53.54
CA ARG A 83 10.50 16.87 -54.29
C ARG A 83 9.31 16.77 -55.25
N PRO A 84 8.17 17.41 -54.93
CA PRO A 84 7.02 17.42 -55.83
C PRO A 84 7.40 18.05 -57.17
N ALA A 85 6.96 17.44 -58.27
CA ALA A 85 7.06 18.06 -59.59
C ALA A 85 6.12 19.26 -59.70
N ASP A 86 6.35 20.15 -60.67
CA ASP A 86 5.49 21.33 -60.89
C ASP A 86 4.02 20.92 -61.06
N GLY A 87 3.16 21.43 -60.18
CA GLY A 87 1.72 21.12 -60.16
C GLY A 87 1.33 19.80 -59.48
N GLN A 88 2.29 18.98 -59.04
CA GLN A 88 2.03 17.77 -58.25
C GLN A 88 1.73 18.14 -56.80
N SER A 89 0.71 17.52 -56.20
CA SER A 89 0.47 17.72 -54.77
C SER A 89 1.61 17.07 -53.94
N PRO A 90 2.02 17.66 -52.81
CA PRO A 90 3.01 17.04 -51.92
C PRO A 90 2.61 15.63 -51.46
N MET A 91 1.30 15.37 -51.38
CA MET A 91 0.78 14.06 -51.00
C MET A 91 1.00 13.01 -52.09
N ASP A 92 0.72 13.36 -53.34
CA ASP A 92 0.97 12.44 -54.46
C ASP A 92 2.47 12.16 -54.62
N ALA A 93 3.32 13.16 -54.37
CA ALA A 93 4.77 12.99 -54.36
C ALA A 93 5.23 12.05 -53.23
N MET A 94 4.61 12.14 -52.05
CA MET A 94 4.86 11.22 -50.93
C MET A 94 4.47 9.79 -51.29
N LEU A 95 3.26 9.57 -51.82
CA LEU A 95 2.78 8.24 -52.18
C LEU A 95 3.65 7.59 -53.27
N ALA A 96 4.00 8.35 -54.32
CA ALA A 96 4.92 7.89 -55.35
C ALA A 96 6.32 7.57 -54.79
N GLY A 97 6.81 8.37 -53.83
CA GLY A 97 8.04 8.10 -53.12
C GLY A 97 7.98 6.79 -52.32
N ILE A 98 6.90 6.53 -51.58
CA ILE A 98 6.73 5.28 -50.83
C ILE A 98 6.74 4.08 -51.78
N GLU A 99 6.06 4.15 -52.92
CA GLU A 99 6.09 3.07 -53.92
C GLU A 99 7.49 2.84 -54.50
N GLN A 100 8.21 3.93 -54.80
CA GLN A 100 9.55 3.87 -55.36
C GLN A 100 10.56 3.25 -54.38
N TRP A 101 10.56 3.72 -53.13
CA TRP A 101 11.57 3.38 -52.12
C TRP A 101 11.24 2.15 -51.30
N ASN A 102 9.95 1.90 -51.04
CA ASN A 102 9.50 0.80 -50.19
C ASN A 102 8.69 -0.28 -50.93
N HIS A 103 8.47 -0.13 -52.24
CA HIS A 103 7.73 -1.08 -53.08
C HIS A 103 6.37 -1.47 -52.49
N ARG A 104 5.69 -0.48 -51.90
CA ARG A 104 4.44 -0.68 -51.18
C ARG A 104 3.47 0.45 -51.48
N HIS A 105 2.21 0.10 -51.74
CA HIS A 105 1.13 1.07 -51.81
C HIS A 105 0.50 1.22 -50.41
N PRO A 106 0.37 2.42 -49.85
CA PRO A 106 -0.29 2.62 -48.57
C PRO A 106 -1.78 2.27 -48.58
N ASP A 107 -2.33 1.82 -47.45
CA ASP A 107 -3.75 1.46 -47.31
C ASP A 107 -4.61 2.68 -46.95
N ARG A 108 -4.04 3.62 -46.21
CA ARG A 108 -4.69 4.85 -45.73
C ARG A 108 -3.70 5.97 -45.73
N TRP A 109 -4.17 7.19 -45.96
CA TRP A 109 -3.32 8.37 -45.96
C TRP A 109 -4.15 9.64 -45.82
N ASP A 110 -3.56 10.70 -45.27
CA ASP A 110 -4.23 12.00 -45.14
C ASP A 110 -3.22 13.15 -44.91
N THR A 111 -3.71 14.37 -45.05
CA THR A 111 -3.00 15.61 -44.69
C THR A 111 -3.38 16.06 -43.27
N VAL A 112 -2.43 16.71 -42.59
CA VAL A 112 -2.62 17.18 -41.21
C VAL A 112 -2.90 18.68 -41.23
N ALA A 113 -4.17 19.05 -41.03
CA ALA A 113 -4.59 20.45 -41.04
C ALA A 113 -4.01 21.27 -39.87
N THR A 114 -3.87 20.66 -38.69
CA THR A 114 -3.28 21.29 -37.50
C THR A 114 -2.34 20.30 -36.84
N PRO A 115 -1.02 20.45 -37.05
CA PRO A 115 -0.03 19.53 -36.49
C PRO A 115 -0.14 19.42 -34.95
N GLY A 116 0.03 18.20 -34.44
CA GLY A 116 -0.11 17.89 -33.01
C GLY A 116 -1.57 17.71 -32.53
N GLN A 117 -2.57 17.97 -33.38
CA GLN A 117 -3.99 17.83 -33.04
C GLN A 117 -4.74 16.83 -33.94
N TYR A 118 -4.01 15.98 -34.65
CA TYR A 118 -4.61 14.98 -35.52
C TYR A 118 -5.41 13.94 -34.70
N ARG A 119 -6.53 13.51 -35.27
CA ARG A 119 -7.49 12.58 -34.68
C ARG A 119 -7.77 11.46 -35.69
N MET A 120 -7.09 10.33 -35.50
CA MET A 120 -7.23 9.16 -36.35
C MET A 120 -8.60 8.50 -36.13
N THR A 121 -9.18 7.99 -37.20
CA THR A 121 -10.42 7.20 -37.10
C THR A 121 -10.09 5.78 -36.66
N ASP A 122 -10.68 5.36 -35.55
CA ASP A 122 -10.62 4.00 -35.02
C ASP A 122 -11.19 3.02 -36.06
N PRO A 123 -10.40 2.05 -36.56
CA PRO A 123 -10.86 1.09 -37.55
C PRO A 123 -12.00 0.19 -37.04
N THR A 124 -12.16 0.06 -35.72
CA THR A 124 -13.16 -0.82 -35.11
C THR A 124 -14.51 -0.12 -34.92
N THR A 125 -14.51 1.09 -34.38
CA THR A 125 -15.75 1.84 -34.07
C THR A 125 -16.14 2.84 -35.16
N GLY A 126 -15.24 3.17 -36.08
CA GLY A 126 -15.43 4.22 -37.09
C GLY A 126 -15.47 5.64 -36.52
N ARG A 127 -15.19 5.81 -35.22
CA ARG A 127 -15.18 7.12 -34.54
C ARG A 127 -13.75 7.68 -34.49
N GLN A 128 -13.63 9.00 -34.36
CA GLN A 128 -12.34 9.62 -34.09
C GLN A 128 -11.85 9.24 -32.69
N LEU A 129 -10.58 8.83 -32.60
CA LEU A 129 -9.93 8.55 -31.33
C LEU A 129 -9.77 9.85 -30.54
N PRO A 130 -10.14 9.88 -29.25
CA PRO A 130 -10.07 11.11 -28.45
C PRO A 130 -8.62 11.55 -28.16
N MET A 131 -7.68 10.61 -28.17
CA MET A 131 -6.26 10.78 -27.86
C MET A 131 -5.46 9.62 -28.48
N GLY A 132 -4.12 9.70 -28.45
CA GLY A 132 -3.27 8.58 -28.86
C GLY A 132 -2.95 7.64 -27.69
N TRP A 133 -2.16 6.61 -27.97
CA TRP A 133 -1.94 5.48 -27.06
C TRP A 133 -1.30 5.90 -25.74
N SER A 134 -0.24 6.71 -25.79
CA SER A 134 0.51 7.18 -24.63
C SER A 134 -0.36 7.95 -23.64
N ALA A 135 -1.21 8.84 -24.15
CA ALA A 135 -2.17 9.59 -23.33
C ALA A 135 -3.26 8.67 -22.74
N SER A 136 -3.71 7.68 -23.50
CA SER A 136 -4.70 6.71 -23.00
C SER A 136 -4.14 5.80 -21.90
N LEU A 137 -2.86 5.39 -21.99
CA LEU A 137 -2.16 4.66 -20.94
C LEU A 137 -2.00 5.51 -19.67
N ALA A 138 -1.67 6.80 -19.80
CA ALA A 138 -1.58 7.71 -18.65
C ALA A 138 -2.96 7.87 -17.95
N ALA A 139 -4.03 7.97 -18.74
CA ALA A 139 -5.39 8.03 -18.22
C ALA A 139 -5.82 6.70 -17.56
N ALA A 140 -5.46 5.56 -18.15
CA ALA A 140 -5.69 4.22 -17.60
C ALA A 140 -4.97 4.02 -16.26
N ALA A 141 -3.68 4.40 -16.17
CA ALA A 141 -2.91 4.35 -14.93
C ALA A 141 -3.53 5.24 -13.85
N SER A 142 -4.04 6.42 -14.21
CA SER A 142 -4.77 7.30 -13.27
C SER A 142 -6.07 6.65 -12.78
N ALA A 143 -6.80 5.95 -13.66
CA ALA A 143 -8.01 5.22 -13.28
C ALA A 143 -7.72 3.99 -12.40
N ALA A 144 -6.54 3.37 -12.54
CA ALA A 144 -6.05 2.31 -11.66
C ALA A 144 -6.01 2.76 -10.18
N GLY A 145 -5.93 4.07 -9.92
CA GLY A 145 -6.07 4.67 -8.60
C GLY A 145 -7.34 4.28 -7.82
N ARG A 146 -8.37 3.84 -8.55
CA ARG A 146 -9.66 3.40 -8.02
C ARG A 146 -9.69 1.92 -7.63
N LEU A 147 -8.67 1.13 -7.99
CA LEU A 147 -8.54 -0.24 -7.56
C LEU A 147 -8.41 -0.32 -6.04
N ASP A 148 -8.79 -1.47 -5.48
CA ASP A 148 -8.48 -1.77 -4.09
C ASP A 148 -6.96 -1.67 -3.87
N PRO A 149 -6.48 -0.95 -2.83
CA PRO A 149 -5.04 -0.72 -2.64
C PRO A 149 -4.20 -1.99 -2.55
N ASP A 150 -4.75 -3.07 -1.95
CA ASP A 150 -4.04 -4.34 -1.85
C ASP A 150 -3.93 -5.05 -3.21
N LEU A 151 -4.94 -4.90 -4.08
CA LEU A 151 -4.92 -5.46 -5.44
C LEU A 151 -3.94 -4.68 -6.32
N LEU A 152 -3.98 -3.36 -6.27
CA LEU A 152 -3.04 -2.51 -7.00
C LEU A 152 -1.59 -2.77 -6.61
N GLN A 153 -1.32 -2.86 -5.30
CA GLN A 153 0.00 -3.20 -4.78
C GLN A 153 0.49 -4.53 -5.35
N ALA A 154 -0.37 -5.56 -5.32
CA ALA A 154 -0.04 -6.87 -5.88
C ALA A 154 0.22 -6.83 -7.39
N SER A 155 -0.61 -6.10 -8.17
CA SER A 155 -0.42 -5.90 -9.61
C SER A 155 0.91 -5.23 -9.92
N LEU A 156 1.23 -4.13 -9.25
CA LEU A 156 2.46 -3.37 -9.49
C LEU A 156 3.71 -4.13 -9.04
N MET A 157 3.65 -4.84 -7.92
CA MET A 157 4.76 -5.68 -7.45
C MET A 157 5.00 -6.87 -8.38
N GLN A 158 3.92 -7.49 -8.90
CA GLN A 158 4.04 -8.52 -9.93
C GLN A 158 4.66 -7.95 -11.20
N ASN A 159 4.19 -6.78 -11.66
CA ASN A 159 4.75 -6.15 -12.85
C ASN A 159 6.25 -5.88 -12.71
N ALA A 160 6.65 -5.35 -11.55
CA ALA A 160 8.05 -5.03 -11.28
C ALA A 160 8.96 -6.27 -11.31
N VAL A 161 8.51 -7.42 -10.78
CA VAL A 161 9.31 -8.66 -10.83
C VAL A 161 9.35 -9.27 -12.23
N GLU A 162 8.35 -9.00 -13.08
CA GLU A 162 8.30 -9.51 -14.46
C GLU A 162 9.33 -8.86 -15.37
N HIS A 163 9.74 -7.63 -15.05
CA HIS A 163 10.79 -6.89 -15.76
C HIS A 163 12.21 -7.33 -15.37
N GLU A 164 12.36 -8.30 -14.45
CA GLU A 164 13.66 -8.79 -14.01
C GLU A 164 14.17 -9.98 -14.85
N PRO A 165 15.49 -10.04 -15.14
CA PRO A 165 16.08 -11.15 -15.89
C PRO A 165 15.82 -12.49 -15.21
N ARG A 166 15.41 -13.49 -15.99
CA ARG A 166 15.10 -14.83 -15.47
C ARG A 166 16.26 -15.81 -15.72
N PRO A 167 16.49 -16.80 -14.82
CA PRO A 167 15.68 -17.08 -13.62
C PRO A 167 15.94 -16.10 -12.48
N CYS A 168 14.89 -15.68 -11.78
CA CYS A 168 15.00 -14.80 -10.63
C CYS A 168 14.30 -15.39 -9.41
N VAL A 169 14.88 -15.13 -8.23
CA VAL A 169 14.27 -15.44 -6.94
C VAL A 169 13.79 -14.15 -6.32
N PHE A 170 12.57 -14.14 -5.81
CA PHE A 170 12.03 -12.98 -5.10
C PHE A 170 11.71 -13.30 -3.64
N PHE A 171 11.78 -12.28 -2.80
CA PHE A 171 11.34 -12.29 -1.41
C PHE A 171 10.50 -11.04 -1.14
N LEU A 172 9.20 -11.23 -0.93
CA LEU A 172 8.29 -10.18 -0.47
C LEU A 172 8.22 -10.25 1.05
N GLU A 173 8.53 -9.13 1.69
CA GLU A 173 8.46 -9.01 3.16
C GLU A 173 7.02 -8.98 3.68
N ASP A 174 6.83 -9.32 4.96
CA ASP A 174 5.53 -9.32 5.63
C ASP A 174 4.93 -7.93 5.90
N ASN A 175 5.73 -6.88 5.69
CA ASN A 175 5.23 -5.53 5.57
C ASN A 175 4.39 -5.34 4.29
N GLY A 176 4.61 -6.18 3.26
CA GLY A 176 3.96 -6.16 1.95
C GLY A 176 4.56 -5.15 0.96
N TYR A 177 5.49 -4.31 1.39
CA TYR A 177 6.01 -3.17 0.63
C TYR A 177 7.41 -3.38 0.09
N ASP A 178 8.22 -4.21 0.72
CA ASP A 178 9.61 -4.42 0.36
C ASP A 178 9.73 -5.75 -0.39
N LEU A 179 10.18 -5.68 -1.65
CA LEU A 179 10.37 -6.79 -2.56
C LEU A 179 11.84 -6.86 -2.97
N MET A 180 12.50 -7.95 -2.60
CA MET A 180 13.89 -8.22 -2.98
C MET A 180 13.90 -9.19 -4.15
N VAL A 181 14.67 -8.89 -5.19
CA VAL A 181 14.80 -9.73 -6.38
C VAL A 181 16.27 -10.02 -6.66
N PHE A 182 16.57 -11.30 -6.88
CA PHE A 182 17.89 -11.83 -7.19
C PHE A 182 17.81 -12.52 -8.55
N SER A 183 18.38 -11.89 -9.57
CA SER A 183 18.33 -12.37 -10.95
C SER A 183 19.63 -13.10 -11.28
N TRP A 184 19.54 -14.35 -11.70
CA TRP A 184 20.69 -15.22 -11.91
C TRP A 184 21.04 -15.32 -13.39
N HIS A 185 22.31 -15.03 -13.70
CA HIS A 185 22.80 -14.94 -15.06
C HIS A 185 23.57 -16.19 -15.44
N ARG A 186 23.44 -16.58 -16.71
CA ARG A 186 24.16 -17.72 -17.28
C ARG A 186 25.13 -17.24 -18.34
N ASN A 187 26.30 -17.87 -18.36
CA ASN A 187 27.27 -17.69 -19.43
C ASN A 187 26.87 -18.45 -20.70
N GLN A 188 27.72 -18.33 -21.72
CA GLN A 188 27.54 -18.99 -23.02
C GLN A 188 27.49 -20.53 -22.94
N GLN A 189 28.03 -21.13 -21.87
CA GLN A 189 28.00 -22.57 -21.62
C GLN A 189 26.74 -23.01 -20.85
N GLY A 190 25.85 -22.07 -20.50
CA GLY A 190 24.63 -22.32 -19.74
C GLY A 190 24.85 -22.51 -18.24
N LEU A 191 26.06 -22.26 -17.73
CA LEU A 191 26.41 -22.30 -16.31
C LEU A 191 26.13 -20.95 -15.65
N PHE A 192 25.74 -20.96 -14.37
CA PHE A 192 25.57 -19.72 -13.60
C PHE A 192 26.93 -19.20 -13.15
N ASP A 193 27.21 -17.94 -13.42
CA ASP A 193 28.46 -17.27 -13.07
C ASP A 193 28.27 -15.84 -12.56
N ALA A 194 27.04 -15.33 -12.56
CA ALA A 194 26.71 -13.99 -12.09
C ALA A 194 25.31 -13.91 -11.46
N MET A 195 25.12 -12.95 -10.56
CA MET A 195 23.83 -12.61 -9.96
C MET A 195 23.68 -11.10 -9.82
N SER A 196 22.48 -10.58 -10.09
CA SER A 196 22.13 -9.16 -9.88
C SER A 196 21.04 -9.00 -8.83
N PHE A 197 21.16 -7.95 -8.03
CA PHE A 197 20.26 -7.70 -6.91
C PHE A 197 19.49 -6.38 -7.09
N LYS A 198 18.19 -6.40 -6.76
CA LYS A 198 17.37 -5.20 -6.58
C LYS A 198 16.49 -5.31 -5.35
N HIS A 199 16.37 -4.19 -4.65
CA HIS A 199 15.37 -3.95 -3.63
C HIS A 199 14.37 -2.93 -4.16
N LEU A 200 13.15 -3.40 -4.36
CA LEU A 200 12.00 -2.65 -4.87
C LEU A 200 11.06 -2.34 -3.71
N GLN A 201 10.55 -1.11 -3.65
CA GLN A 201 9.60 -0.69 -2.62
C GLN A 201 8.34 -0.10 -3.23
N TYR A 202 7.17 -0.54 -2.77
CA TYR A 202 5.89 0.06 -3.13
C TYR A 202 5.59 1.27 -2.23
N ASP A 203 5.41 2.42 -2.85
CA ASP A 203 4.92 3.64 -2.20
C ASP A 203 3.42 3.80 -2.46
N ASP A 204 2.63 3.79 -1.38
CA ASP A 204 1.17 3.93 -1.45
C ASP A 204 0.73 5.37 -1.77
N LEU A 205 1.58 6.37 -1.51
CA LEU A 205 1.31 7.77 -1.81
C LEU A 205 1.44 8.04 -3.32
N SER A 206 2.57 7.67 -3.91
CA SER A 206 2.79 7.81 -5.36
C SER A 206 2.14 6.69 -6.18
N MET A 207 1.77 5.57 -5.56
CA MET A 207 1.27 4.35 -6.22
C MET A 207 2.27 3.80 -7.23
N GLN A 208 3.55 3.83 -6.87
CA GLN A 208 4.65 3.37 -7.72
C GLN A 208 5.49 2.36 -6.96
N VAL A 209 6.15 1.49 -7.73
CA VAL A 209 7.23 0.64 -7.24
C VAL A 209 8.54 1.29 -7.67
N THR A 210 9.42 1.55 -6.72
CA THR A 210 10.70 2.20 -6.96
C THR A 210 11.85 1.30 -6.52
N THR A 211 12.96 1.35 -7.25
CA THR A 211 14.20 0.72 -6.81
C THR A 211 14.85 1.60 -5.75
N ILE A 212 14.99 1.06 -4.54
CA ILE A 212 15.61 1.78 -3.40
C ILE A 212 17.02 1.27 -3.08
N SER A 213 17.41 0.12 -3.63
CA SER A 213 18.78 -0.41 -3.58
C SER A 213 18.99 -1.38 -4.73
N HIS A 214 20.22 -1.50 -5.20
CA HIS A 214 20.61 -2.48 -6.22
C HIS A 214 22.12 -2.79 -6.10
N SER A 215 22.60 -3.81 -6.79
CA SER A 215 24.05 -4.08 -6.89
C SER A 215 24.74 -2.98 -7.72
N GLU A 216 25.86 -2.42 -7.22
CA GLU A 216 26.59 -1.31 -7.87
C GLU A 216 27.11 -1.72 -9.25
N ASP A 217 27.72 -2.90 -9.34
CA ASP A 217 27.91 -3.59 -10.60
C ASP A 217 26.66 -4.42 -10.90
N MET A 218 26.17 -4.36 -12.13
CA MET A 218 24.97 -5.10 -12.54
C MET A 218 25.07 -6.62 -12.35
N SER A 219 26.23 -7.16 -11.99
CA SER A 219 26.42 -8.57 -11.65
C SER A 219 27.58 -8.80 -10.69
N GLU A 220 27.35 -9.52 -9.60
CA GLU A 220 28.41 -10.11 -8.78
C GLU A 220 28.87 -11.43 -9.42
N SER A 221 30.13 -11.46 -9.86
CA SER A 221 30.70 -12.61 -10.57
C SER A 221 31.25 -13.67 -9.61
N PHE A 222 31.02 -14.95 -9.92
CA PHE A 222 31.53 -16.10 -9.16
C PHE A 222 31.90 -17.27 -10.09
N PRO A 223 32.65 -18.28 -9.61
CA PRO A 223 33.04 -19.42 -10.45
C PRO A 223 31.84 -20.14 -11.07
N ALA A 224 31.88 -20.31 -12.39
CA ALA A 224 30.78 -20.89 -13.17
C ALA A 224 30.39 -22.29 -12.66
N LYS A 225 29.12 -22.49 -12.32
CA LYS A 225 28.60 -23.75 -11.79
C LYS A 225 27.16 -24.02 -12.21
N THR A 226 26.78 -25.29 -12.19
CA THR A 226 25.37 -25.68 -12.26
C THR A 226 24.70 -25.41 -10.90
N MET A 227 23.46 -24.96 -10.93
CA MET A 227 22.63 -24.81 -9.72
C MET A 227 21.22 -25.32 -9.99
N SER A 228 20.73 -26.12 -9.06
CA SER A 228 19.33 -26.53 -8.94
C SER A 228 18.45 -25.39 -8.43
N ASP A 229 17.14 -25.52 -8.56
CA ASP A 229 16.16 -24.56 -8.01
C ASP A 229 16.35 -24.33 -6.50
N GLY A 230 16.65 -25.42 -5.77
CA GLY A 230 16.90 -25.36 -4.33
C GLY A 230 18.18 -24.60 -4.01
N GLU A 231 19.22 -24.75 -4.83
CA GLU A 231 20.47 -23.99 -4.69
C GLU A 231 20.27 -22.51 -5.01
N LEU A 232 19.55 -22.17 -6.09
CA LEU A 232 19.22 -20.77 -6.40
C LEU A 232 18.47 -20.09 -5.25
N LEU A 233 17.46 -20.77 -4.68
CA LEU A 233 16.72 -20.28 -3.51
C LEU A 233 17.62 -20.13 -2.28
N THR A 234 18.49 -21.12 -2.03
CA THR A 234 19.39 -21.12 -0.87
C THR A 234 20.42 -20.00 -0.96
N GLN A 235 21.07 -19.84 -2.12
CA GLN A 235 22.06 -18.79 -2.34
C GLN A 235 21.40 -17.40 -2.30
N SER A 236 20.22 -17.24 -2.91
CA SER A 236 19.49 -15.96 -2.86
C SER A 236 19.09 -15.60 -1.42
N ARG A 237 18.78 -16.59 -0.57
CA ARG A 237 18.54 -16.34 0.87
C ARG A 237 19.78 -15.87 1.60
N VAL A 238 20.96 -16.43 1.29
CA VAL A 238 22.23 -15.99 1.89
C VAL A 238 22.48 -14.52 1.56
N TYR A 239 22.45 -14.15 0.29
CA TYR A 239 22.61 -12.75 -0.14
C TYR A 239 21.56 -11.82 0.45
N ARG A 240 20.31 -12.29 0.53
CA ARG A 240 19.22 -11.54 1.17
C ARG A 240 19.48 -11.32 2.66
N ASP A 241 19.91 -12.34 3.39
CA ASP A 241 20.15 -12.24 4.83
C ASP A 241 21.38 -11.35 5.11
N GLU A 242 22.40 -11.39 4.25
CA GLU A 242 23.53 -10.46 4.28
C GLU A 242 23.10 -9.01 4.00
N TYR A 243 22.34 -8.78 2.93
CA TYR A 243 21.79 -7.45 2.65
C TYR A 243 20.90 -6.93 3.79
N GLN A 244 20.11 -7.81 4.41
CA GLN A 244 19.29 -7.44 5.57
C GLN A 244 20.13 -7.12 6.79
N HIS A 245 21.23 -7.84 7.00
CA HIS A 245 22.18 -7.52 8.07
C HIS A 245 22.74 -6.11 7.90
N TRP A 246 23.17 -5.75 6.68
CA TRP A 246 23.62 -4.40 6.36
C TRP A 246 22.50 -3.37 6.51
N ARG A 247 21.28 -3.64 6.03
CA ARG A 247 20.12 -2.75 6.24
C ARG A 247 19.78 -2.53 7.71
N GLU A 248 19.91 -3.55 8.55
CA GLU A 248 19.67 -3.45 9.99
C GLU A 248 20.78 -2.67 10.71
N GLN A 249 22.02 -2.77 10.23
CA GLN A 249 23.17 -2.04 10.78
C GLN A 249 23.23 -0.58 10.31
N ASP A 250 23.05 -0.34 9.02
CA ASP A 250 23.23 0.96 8.36
C ASP A 250 21.91 1.75 8.24
N GLY A 251 20.75 1.10 8.43
CA GLY A 251 19.43 1.69 8.29
C GLY A 251 18.97 2.59 9.45
N GLY A 252 19.83 2.83 10.45
CA GLY A 252 19.53 3.69 11.59
C GLY A 252 18.22 3.33 12.31
N THR A 253 17.43 4.31 12.73
CA THR A 253 16.17 4.09 13.46
C THR A 253 15.04 3.44 12.65
N VAL A 254 15.17 3.31 11.32
CA VAL A 254 14.20 2.63 10.44
C VAL A 254 14.29 1.10 10.59
N ALA A 255 15.43 0.58 11.08
CA ALA A 255 15.65 -0.84 11.34
C ALA A 255 14.69 -1.45 12.39
N GLN A 256 14.17 -0.65 13.34
CA GLN A 256 13.23 -1.15 14.37
C GLN A 256 11.85 -1.56 13.84
N GLY A 257 11.50 -1.16 12.61
CA GLY A 257 10.29 -1.57 11.90
C GLY A 257 10.51 -2.65 10.85
N MET A 258 11.76 -2.94 10.49
CA MET A 258 12.12 -4.00 9.55
C MET A 258 12.02 -5.33 10.30
N THR A 259 11.00 -6.13 9.98
CA THR A 259 10.89 -7.48 10.55
C THR A 259 11.92 -8.42 9.94
N GLY A 260 12.41 -8.09 8.73
CA GLY A 260 13.20 -8.99 7.91
C GLY A 260 12.48 -10.31 7.70
N ARG A 261 11.14 -10.35 7.75
CA ARG A 261 10.38 -11.59 7.60
C ARG A 261 9.84 -11.69 6.18
N VAL A 262 10.19 -12.77 5.53
CA VAL A 262 9.63 -13.12 4.22
C VAL A 262 8.21 -13.62 4.40
N MET A 263 7.24 -12.87 3.87
CA MET A 263 5.85 -13.34 3.76
C MET A 263 5.69 -14.28 2.57
N ARG A 264 6.37 -13.99 1.46
CA ARG A 264 6.29 -14.82 0.25
C ARG A 264 7.63 -14.83 -0.47
N SER A 265 7.97 -15.98 -1.03
CA SER A 265 9.13 -16.14 -1.90
C SER A 265 8.80 -17.08 -3.04
N GLY A 266 9.53 -16.96 -4.14
CA GLY A 266 9.39 -17.87 -5.27
C GLY A 266 10.54 -17.76 -6.23
N LEU A 267 10.64 -18.75 -7.13
CA LEU A 267 11.57 -18.80 -8.23
C LEU A 267 10.77 -18.65 -9.53
N LEU A 268 11.06 -17.61 -10.31
CA LEU A 268 10.49 -17.40 -11.62
C LEU A 268 11.50 -17.85 -12.68
N LYS A 269 11.06 -18.68 -13.63
CA LYS A 269 11.91 -19.24 -14.68
C LYS A 269 11.52 -18.72 -16.05
N PRO A 270 12.46 -18.73 -17.03
CA PRO A 270 12.10 -18.60 -18.43
C PRO A 270 11.08 -19.67 -18.81
N GLY A 271 10.02 -19.30 -19.54
CA GLY A 271 8.97 -20.22 -20.02
C GLY A 271 7.94 -20.68 -18.97
N LEU A 272 8.07 -20.28 -17.70
CA LEU A 272 7.03 -20.48 -16.68
C LEU A 272 6.40 -19.12 -16.33
N GLU A 273 5.21 -18.86 -16.85
CA GLU A 273 4.47 -17.60 -16.64
C GLU A 273 3.66 -17.59 -15.35
N GLN A 274 4.26 -18.07 -14.26
CA GLN A 274 3.62 -17.97 -12.97
C GLN A 274 3.64 -16.52 -12.50
N LYS A 275 2.47 -16.01 -12.11
CA LYS A 275 2.30 -14.67 -11.53
C LYS A 275 1.92 -14.74 -10.04
N PRO A 276 2.83 -15.26 -9.17
CA PRO A 276 2.49 -15.65 -7.81
C PRO A 276 2.16 -14.47 -6.89
N LEU A 277 2.58 -13.23 -7.21
CA LEU A 277 2.27 -12.05 -6.41
C LEU A 277 0.83 -11.57 -6.61
N LEU A 278 0.17 -11.92 -7.72
CA LEU A 278 -1.23 -11.55 -7.98
C LEU A 278 -2.22 -12.23 -7.03
N ASN A 279 -1.89 -13.37 -6.44
CA ASN A 279 -2.80 -14.07 -5.53
C ASN A 279 -2.63 -13.55 -4.10
N LEU A 280 -3.61 -12.84 -3.56
CA LEU A 280 -3.55 -12.31 -2.20
C LEU A 280 -3.82 -13.41 -1.16
N ASN A 281 -3.36 -13.19 0.08
CA ASN A 281 -3.54 -14.14 1.18
C ASN A 281 -5.01 -14.33 1.60
N ASP A 282 -5.90 -13.41 1.20
CA ASP A 282 -7.35 -13.49 1.44
C ASP A 282 -8.11 -14.23 0.33
N GLY A 283 -7.40 -14.80 -0.64
CA GLY A 283 -7.96 -15.55 -1.76
C GLY A 283 -8.40 -14.69 -2.95
N ARG A 284 -8.31 -13.36 -2.86
CA ARG A 284 -8.53 -12.49 -4.02
C ARG A 284 -7.35 -12.58 -4.99
N ARG A 285 -7.61 -12.34 -6.27
CA ARG A 285 -6.58 -12.24 -7.31
C ARG A 285 -6.58 -10.82 -7.88
N ALA A 286 -5.42 -10.19 -7.87
CA ALA A 286 -5.18 -8.91 -8.51
C ALA A 286 -5.12 -9.08 -10.04
N PRO A 287 -5.56 -8.08 -10.82
CA PRO A 287 -5.36 -8.10 -12.25
C PRO A 287 -3.88 -8.04 -12.59
N ASP A 288 -3.51 -8.56 -13.75
CA ASP A 288 -2.22 -8.26 -14.33
C ASP A 288 -2.13 -6.78 -14.71
N TRP A 289 -1.00 -6.12 -14.45
CA TRP A 289 -0.90 -4.67 -14.60
C TRP A 289 -1.00 -4.25 -16.07
N ASP A 290 -0.16 -4.83 -16.94
CA ASP A 290 -0.09 -4.47 -18.34
C ASP A 290 -1.41 -4.80 -19.05
N GLU A 291 -1.98 -5.99 -18.78
CA GLU A 291 -3.29 -6.37 -19.31
C GLU A 291 -4.39 -5.39 -18.85
N PHE A 292 -4.39 -5.01 -17.57
CA PHE A 292 -5.36 -4.06 -17.03
C PHE A 292 -5.23 -2.67 -17.68
N THR A 293 -4.00 -2.14 -17.78
CA THR A 293 -3.78 -0.81 -18.35
C THR A 293 -4.10 -0.78 -19.84
N ASP A 294 -3.76 -1.84 -20.58
CA ASP A 294 -4.08 -1.95 -22.00
C ASP A 294 -5.60 -2.01 -22.22
N GLN A 295 -6.31 -2.84 -21.46
CA GLN A 295 -7.77 -2.93 -21.55
C GLN A 295 -8.48 -1.65 -21.14
N ALA A 296 -8.01 -0.98 -20.09
CA ALA A 296 -8.54 0.31 -19.67
C ALA A 296 -8.25 1.41 -20.70
N ALA A 297 -7.05 1.42 -21.30
CA ALA A 297 -6.69 2.36 -22.37
C ALA A 297 -7.58 2.18 -23.61
N ILE A 298 -7.78 0.93 -24.05
CA ILE A 298 -8.71 0.62 -25.15
C ILE A 298 -10.14 1.06 -24.83
N SER A 299 -10.62 0.80 -23.61
CA SER A 299 -11.95 1.24 -23.18
C SER A 299 -12.09 2.76 -23.25
N ILE A 300 -11.08 3.51 -22.80
CA ILE A 300 -11.04 4.98 -22.87
C ILE A 300 -11.10 5.44 -24.34
N LEU A 301 -10.29 4.83 -25.22
CA LEU A 301 -10.25 5.17 -26.63
C LEU A 301 -11.58 4.90 -27.34
N GLN A 302 -12.31 3.86 -26.93
CA GLN A 302 -13.63 3.51 -27.45
C GLN A 302 -14.78 4.27 -26.77
N GLY A 303 -14.48 5.14 -25.80
CA GLY A 303 -15.48 5.90 -25.03
C GLY A 303 -16.33 5.05 -24.09
N GLN A 304 -15.83 3.88 -23.68
CA GLN A 304 -16.48 2.96 -22.75
C GLN A 304 -16.09 3.28 -21.29
N PRO A 305 -16.98 3.04 -20.32
CA PRO A 305 -16.66 3.23 -18.91
C PRO A 305 -15.61 2.21 -18.44
N ILE A 306 -14.58 2.69 -17.76
CA ILE A 306 -13.56 1.84 -17.13
C ILE A 306 -14.22 1.12 -15.95
N SER A 307 -14.40 -0.20 -16.05
CA SER A 307 -14.88 -1.02 -14.93
C SER A 307 -13.69 -1.37 -14.03
N PRO A 308 -13.62 -0.88 -12.77
CA PRO A 308 -12.46 -1.10 -11.88
C PRO A 308 -12.46 -2.49 -11.24
N THR A 309 -13.17 -3.46 -11.78
CA THR A 309 -13.24 -4.81 -11.22
C THR A 309 -13.06 -5.80 -12.36
N PRO A 310 -11.93 -6.51 -12.42
CA PRO A 310 -11.83 -7.69 -13.27
C PRO A 310 -12.99 -8.60 -12.87
N ALA A 311 -13.83 -8.99 -13.83
CA ALA A 311 -14.77 -10.07 -13.60
C ALA A 311 -13.96 -11.24 -13.02
N LEU A 312 -14.30 -11.64 -11.79
CA LEU A 312 -13.75 -12.85 -11.19
C LEU A 312 -13.82 -13.94 -12.26
N PRO A 313 -12.70 -14.62 -12.60
CA PRO A 313 -12.81 -15.83 -13.38
C PRO A 313 -13.80 -16.72 -12.64
N GLN A 314 -14.92 -17.04 -13.30
CA GLN A 314 -15.80 -18.10 -12.83
C GLN A 314 -14.92 -19.33 -12.68
N GLN A 315 -14.55 -19.65 -11.44
CA GLN A 315 -14.09 -20.99 -11.14
C GLN A 315 -15.25 -21.89 -11.56
N GLU A 316 -15.01 -22.71 -12.58
CA GLU A 316 -15.84 -23.86 -12.89
C GLU A 316 -16.15 -24.56 -11.57
N GLN A 317 -17.42 -24.45 -11.15
CA GLN A 317 -17.94 -25.27 -10.07
C GLN A 317 -17.79 -26.73 -10.53
N PRO A 318 -17.11 -27.60 -9.77
CA PRO A 318 -17.30 -29.02 -9.97
C PRO A 318 -18.78 -29.31 -9.77
N GLU A 319 -19.37 -29.98 -10.75
CA GLU A 319 -20.76 -30.40 -10.78
C GLU A 319 -21.16 -31.01 -9.44
N ARG A 320 -22.28 -30.53 -8.90
CA ARG A 320 -22.99 -31.22 -7.83
C ARG A 320 -23.55 -32.51 -8.40
N ASP A 321 -22.87 -33.61 -8.14
CA ASP A 321 -23.51 -34.92 -8.18
C ASP A 321 -24.52 -35.02 -7.03
N THR A 322 -25.79 -34.94 -7.39
CA THR A 322 -26.92 -35.38 -6.61
C THR A 322 -27.00 -36.91 -6.67
N ASP A 323 -26.93 -37.61 -5.53
CA ASP A 323 -28.04 -38.49 -5.13
C ASP A 323 -28.01 -38.90 -3.64
N PRO A 324 -29.17 -39.19 -3.01
CA PRO A 324 -29.36 -39.34 -1.57
C PRO A 324 -29.58 -40.80 -1.14
N THR A 325 -28.95 -41.24 -0.04
CA THR A 325 -29.38 -42.30 0.91
C THR A 325 -28.16 -42.57 1.82
N ALA A 326 -28.21 -42.81 3.13
CA ALA A 326 -29.27 -43.27 3.99
C ALA A 326 -29.09 -42.67 5.41
N VAL A 327 -30.22 -42.46 6.07
CA VAL A 327 -30.33 -42.19 7.49
C VAL A 327 -29.94 -43.46 8.26
N THR A 328 -29.05 -43.34 9.25
CA THR A 328 -29.06 -44.26 10.40
C THR A 328 -28.74 -43.46 11.66
N GLN A 329 -29.79 -43.20 12.44
CA GLN A 329 -29.72 -42.83 13.85
C GLN A 329 -29.35 -44.08 14.66
N THR A 330 -28.54 -44.00 15.72
CA THR A 330 -28.93 -44.00 17.17
C THR A 330 -27.76 -44.69 17.93
N PRO A 331 -27.52 -44.58 19.27
CA PRO A 331 -28.14 -43.75 20.32
C PRO A 331 -27.18 -42.84 21.11
N ALA A 332 -27.83 -41.91 21.81
CA ALA A 332 -27.31 -41.16 22.94
C ALA A 332 -26.92 -42.06 24.12
N ARG A 333 -25.79 -41.72 24.78
CA ARG A 333 -25.54 -42.12 26.17
C ARG A 333 -25.58 -40.87 27.06
N THR A 334 -26.60 -40.83 27.89
CA THR A 334 -26.82 -39.89 28.98
C THR A 334 -25.72 -40.02 30.03
N ALA A 335 -25.06 -38.91 30.37
CA ALA A 335 -24.45 -38.71 31.69
C ALA A 335 -24.44 -37.20 31.97
N ALA A 336 -25.32 -36.79 32.88
CA ALA A 336 -25.34 -35.44 33.43
C ALA A 336 -24.06 -35.25 34.27
N ALA A 337 -23.06 -34.59 33.68
CA ALA A 337 -21.95 -33.99 34.40
C ALA A 337 -22.17 -32.49 34.41
N THR A 338 -22.22 -31.90 35.61
CA THR A 338 -22.20 -30.45 35.85
C THR A 338 -21.20 -29.79 34.91
N LYS A 339 -21.67 -28.83 34.09
CA LYS A 339 -20.89 -28.20 33.01
C LYS A 339 -19.72 -27.42 33.61
N GLN A 340 -18.59 -28.09 33.86
CA GLN A 340 -17.41 -27.49 34.46
C GLN A 340 -16.88 -26.44 33.47
N VAL A 341 -16.92 -25.15 33.84
CA VAL A 341 -16.45 -24.05 33.01
C VAL A 341 -14.93 -24.01 33.07
N TRP A 342 -14.26 -24.18 31.93
CA TRP A 342 -12.80 -24.14 31.86
C TRP A 342 -12.30 -22.68 31.86
N PRO A 343 -11.44 -22.28 32.82
CA PRO A 343 -10.80 -20.96 32.82
C PRO A 343 -10.09 -20.73 31.49
N ASN A 344 -10.37 -19.60 30.84
CA ASN A 344 -9.75 -19.28 29.57
C ASN A 344 -9.54 -17.77 29.37
N ALA A 345 -8.50 -17.43 28.63
CA ALA A 345 -8.18 -16.07 28.23
C ALA A 345 -7.73 -16.05 26.77
N TRP A 346 -7.84 -14.89 26.12
CA TRP A 346 -7.28 -14.67 24.81
C TRP A 346 -5.94 -13.97 24.95
N VAL A 347 -4.89 -14.48 24.31
CA VAL A 347 -3.58 -13.84 24.28
C VAL A 347 -3.24 -13.38 22.86
N ALA A 348 -2.51 -12.28 22.75
CA ALA A 348 -2.07 -11.79 21.44
C ALA A 348 -1.25 -12.88 20.73
N ASN A 349 -1.46 -13.05 19.43
CA ASN A 349 -0.83 -14.10 18.61
C ASN A 349 0.70 -14.18 18.81
N ARG A 350 1.35 -13.00 18.90
CA ARG A 350 2.80 -12.84 19.12
C ARG A 350 3.32 -13.43 20.43
N LEU A 351 2.46 -13.64 21.42
CA LEU A 351 2.85 -14.20 22.71
C LEU A 351 2.88 -15.74 22.69
N ALA A 352 2.21 -16.37 21.72
CA ALA A 352 2.20 -17.82 21.54
C ALA A 352 3.26 -18.25 20.52
N HIS A 353 4.27 -19.00 20.97
CA HIS A 353 5.37 -19.52 20.14
C HIS A 353 5.19 -21.02 19.97
N THR A 354 5.06 -21.49 18.73
CA THR A 354 4.75 -22.88 18.41
C THR A 354 6.01 -23.71 18.21
N TYR A 355 5.97 -24.97 18.62
CA TYR A 355 7.01 -25.96 18.35
C TYR A 355 6.41 -27.36 18.33
N ILE A 356 7.12 -28.32 17.75
CA ILE A 356 6.74 -29.74 17.76
C ILE A 356 7.50 -30.45 18.87
N LEU A 357 6.78 -31.16 19.73
CA LEU A 357 7.37 -32.11 20.65
C LEU A 357 7.38 -33.48 20.00
N HIS A 358 8.59 -33.97 19.72
CA HIS A 358 8.84 -35.34 19.31
C HIS A 358 8.83 -36.23 20.56
N ALA A 359 7.79 -37.05 20.71
CA ALA A 359 7.70 -38.00 21.81
C ALA A 359 8.62 -39.21 21.55
N LYS A 360 9.02 -39.91 22.62
CA LYS A 360 9.91 -41.08 22.55
C LYS A 360 9.33 -42.23 21.72
N ASP A 361 8.03 -42.24 21.49
CA ASP A 361 7.29 -43.21 20.68
C ASP A 361 7.17 -42.79 19.20
N GLY A 362 7.86 -41.73 18.78
CA GLY A 362 7.85 -41.22 17.42
C GLY A 362 6.64 -40.37 17.05
N ARG A 363 5.73 -40.07 17.99
CA ARG A 363 4.59 -39.18 17.75
C ARG A 363 4.97 -37.72 17.91
N ASP A 364 4.48 -36.91 16.98
CA ASP A 364 4.66 -35.47 16.97
C ASP A 364 3.45 -34.77 17.59
N TRP A 365 3.71 -33.97 18.62
CA TRP A 365 2.68 -33.20 19.29
C TRP A 365 2.89 -31.70 19.08
N PRO A 366 1.93 -30.99 18.47
CA PRO A 366 2.02 -29.54 18.34
C PRO A 366 1.85 -28.90 19.72
N LYS A 367 2.85 -28.14 20.14
CA LYS A 367 2.89 -27.41 21.41
C LYS A 367 3.14 -25.93 21.20
N MET A 368 2.83 -25.16 22.23
CA MET A 368 3.08 -23.73 22.26
C MET A 368 3.57 -23.27 23.63
N ILE A 369 4.57 -22.39 23.62
CA ILE A 369 4.96 -21.59 24.77
C ILE A 369 4.21 -20.26 24.68
N VAL A 370 3.40 -19.95 25.69
CA VAL A 370 2.62 -18.71 25.77
C VAL A 370 3.23 -17.79 26.82
N GLY A 371 3.80 -16.67 26.37
CA GLY A 371 4.25 -15.60 27.26
C GLY A 371 3.07 -14.83 27.87
N LEU A 372 3.22 -14.42 29.12
CA LEU A 372 2.21 -13.60 29.80
C LEU A 372 2.26 -12.14 29.29
N PRO A 373 1.11 -11.46 29.11
CA PRO A 373 1.09 -10.04 28.76
C PRO A 373 1.84 -9.18 29.77
N ARG A 374 2.47 -8.09 29.31
CA ARG A 374 3.12 -7.12 30.20
C ARG A 374 2.15 -6.57 31.24
N GLY A 375 2.60 -6.47 32.49
CA GLY A 375 1.80 -6.00 33.62
C GLY A 375 0.86 -7.07 34.20
N THR A 376 0.97 -8.33 33.78
CA THR A 376 0.36 -9.46 34.48
C THR A 376 1.01 -9.58 35.85
N ALA A 377 0.22 -9.41 36.91
CA ALA A 377 0.71 -9.46 38.28
C ALA A 377 -0.25 -10.30 39.12
N ILE A 378 0.32 -11.12 40.00
CA ILE A 378 -0.41 -11.99 40.94
C ILE A 378 0.23 -11.78 42.30
N ASP A 379 -0.59 -11.52 43.33
CA ASP A 379 -0.14 -11.26 44.70
C ASP A 379 0.96 -10.19 44.79
N GLY A 380 0.87 -9.14 43.97
CA GLY A 380 1.83 -8.04 43.92
C GLY A 380 3.15 -8.35 43.18
N LYS A 381 3.36 -9.59 42.73
CA LYS A 381 4.53 -9.99 41.93
C LYS A 381 4.28 -9.74 40.45
N ASP A 382 5.14 -8.95 39.81
CA ASP A 382 5.12 -8.80 38.34
C ASP A 382 5.61 -10.09 37.67
N LEU A 383 4.78 -10.63 36.79
CA LEU A 383 5.03 -11.84 36.01
C LEU A 383 5.34 -11.51 34.54
N THR A 384 5.70 -10.27 34.24
CA THR A 384 6.25 -9.90 32.93
C THR A 384 7.49 -10.75 32.63
N GLY A 385 7.51 -11.39 31.45
CA GLY A 385 8.59 -12.29 31.05
C GLY A 385 8.46 -13.74 31.53
N TRP A 386 7.36 -14.09 32.21
CA TRP A 386 7.00 -15.48 32.49
C TRP A 386 6.14 -16.06 31.36
N ALA A 387 6.15 -17.38 31.22
CA ALA A 387 5.43 -18.11 30.19
C ALA A 387 4.89 -19.45 30.71
N THR A 388 3.97 -20.05 29.96
CA THR A 388 3.48 -21.41 30.21
C THR A 388 3.58 -22.26 28.95
N ASP A 389 3.77 -23.57 29.08
CA ASP A 389 3.89 -24.51 27.97
C ASP A 389 2.64 -25.37 27.87
N MET A 390 2.05 -25.46 26.68
CA MET A 390 0.74 -26.07 26.45
C MET A 390 0.70 -26.87 25.15
N PHE A 391 -0.11 -27.93 25.11
CA PHE A 391 -0.47 -28.59 23.86
C PHE A 391 -1.42 -27.72 23.04
N MET A 392 -1.23 -27.70 21.72
CA MET A 392 -2.09 -26.96 20.82
C MET A 392 -3.28 -27.80 20.38
N SER A 393 -4.49 -27.30 20.62
CA SER A 393 -5.67 -27.80 19.93
C SER A 393 -5.65 -27.42 18.45
N ALA A 394 -6.40 -28.14 17.60
CA ALA A 394 -6.61 -27.75 16.20
C ALA A 394 -7.15 -26.32 16.06
N LYS A 395 -7.97 -25.87 17.03
CA LYS A 395 -8.47 -24.48 17.07
C LYS A 395 -7.36 -23.49 17.39
N ASN A 396 -6.42 -23.83 18.26
CA ASN A 396 -5.28 -22.97 18.58
C ASN A 396 -4.32 -22.86 17.39
N GLN A 397 -4.09 -23.96 16.67
CA GLN A 397 -3.30 -23.95 15.45
C GLN A 397 -3.96 -23.07 14.38
N ARG A 398 -5.27 -23.23 14.17
CA ARG A 398 -6.04 -22.37 13.26
C ARG A 398 -5.95 -20.90 13.65
N GLN A 399 -6.20 -20.55 14.92
CA GLN A 399 -6.09 -19.17 15.42
C GLN A 399 -4.68 -18.61 15.22
N LYS A 400 -3.64 -19.43 15.49
CA LYS A 400 -2.25 -19.04 15.33
C LYS A 400 -1.93 -18.74 13.85
N ASN A 401 -2.33 -19.63 12.95
CA ASN A 401 -2.08 -19.54 11.51
C ASN A 401 -2.87 -18.39 10.85
N GLU A 402 -4.08 -18.11 11.33
CA GLU A 402 -4.91 -16.97 10.90
C GLU A 402 -4.43 -15.62 11.49
N GLY A 403 -3.33 -15.59 12.24
CA GLY A 403 -2.82 -14.37 12.89
C GLY A 403 -3.70 -13.84 14.03
N ARG A 404 -4.73 -14.59 14.44
CA ARG A 404 -5.68 -14.19 15.48
C ARG A 404 -5.10 -14.37 16.88
N ALA A 405 -5.67 -13.68 17.87
CA ALA A 405 -5.43 -13.98 19.27
C ALA A 405 -5.70 -15.46 19.54
N VAL A 406 -4.85 -16.09 20.35
CA VAL A 406 -4.94 -17.52 20.67
C VAL A 406 -5.69 -17.68 21.99
N ASN A 407 -6.67 -18.58 22.04
CA ASN A 407 -7.35 -18.91 23.28
C ASN A 407 -6.48 -19.88 24.11
N ILE A 408 -6.08 -19.45 25.30
CA ILE A 408 -5.48 -20.33 26.30
C ILE A 408 -6.57 -20.81 27.24
N ARG A 409 -6.63 -22.11 27.48
CA ARG A 409 -7.64 -22.75 28.30
C ARG A 409 -6.98 -23.76 29.22
N PHE A 410 -7.32 -23.69 30.49
CA PHE A 410 -6.70 -24.50 31.54
C PHE A 410 -7.72 -25.45 32.15
N ARG A 411 -7.24 -26.63 32.57
CA ARG A 411 -8.09 -27.61 33.25
C ARG A 411 -8.38 -27.11 34.67
N PRO A 412 -9.66 -27.04 35.09
CA PRO A 412 -9.99 -26.66 36.46
C PRO A 412 -9.32 -27.58 37.49
N GLY A 413 -8.84 -27.02 38.60
CA GLY A 413 -8.22 -27.77 39.70
C GLY A 413 -6.84 -28.37 39.41
N THR A 414 -6.28 -28.14 38.22
CA THR A 414 -4.89 -28.50 37.90
C THR A 414 -4.04 -27.22 37.90
N PRO A 415 -3.09 -27.05 38.84
CA PRO A 415 -2.21 -25.88 38.85
C PRO A 415 -1.47 -25.70 37.53
N VAL A 416 -1.30 -24.45 37.11
CA VAL A 416 -0.58 -24.08 35.89
C VAL A 416 0.88 -23.80 36.23
N GLU A 417 1.78 -24.53 35.58
CA GLU A 417 3.20 -24.21 35.65
C GLU A 417 3.51 -22.98 34.79
N LEU A 418 4.06 -21.97 35.45
CA LEU A 418 4.71 -20.83 34.83
C LEU A 418 6.21 -20.98 34.94
N PHE A 419 6.95 -20.52 33.93
CA PHE A 419 8.40 -20.49 33.95
C PHE A 419 8.98 -19.21 33.35
N THR A 420 10.21 -18.91 33.73
CA THR A 420 11.03 -17.85 33.11
C THR A 420 12.50 -18.29 33.09
N GLY A 421 13.31 -17.68 32.22
CA GLY A 421 14.70 -18.09 31.99
C GLY A 421 14.84 -19.35 31.10
N ARG A 422 16.09 -19.77 30.83
CA ARG A 422 16.43 -20.95 30.02
C ARG A 422 17.48 -21.80 30.74
N GLY A 423 17.51 -23.11 30.46
CA GLY A 423 18.54 -24.02 30.97
C GLY A 423 18.60 -24.07 32.50
N ALA A 424 19.81 -23.99 33.06
CA ALA A 424 20.05 -24.02 34.52
C ALA A 424 19.47 -22.82 35.28
N GLU A 425 19.18 -21.71 34.59
CA GLU A 425 18.58 -20.51 35.19
C GLU A 425 17.05 -20.52 35.18
N ARG A 426 16.43 -21.62 34.71
CA ARG A 426 14.97 -21.73 34.63
C ARG A 426 14.35 -21.75 36.02
N ARG A 427 13.48 -20.78 36.28
CA ARG A 427 12.65 -20.71 37.48
C ARG A 427 11.22 -21.11 37.12
N THR A 428 10.58 -21.90 37.98
CA THR A 428 9.17 -22.30 37.80
C THR A 428 8.33 -21.89 39.01
N MET A 429 7.03 -21.68 38.80
CA MET A 429 6.04 -21.54 39.87
C MET A 429 4.70 -22.10 39.43
N GLN A 430 3.91 -22.55 40.39
CA GLN A 430 2.56 -23.05 40.15
C GLN A 430 1.54 -21.97 40.51
N VAL A 431 0.54 -21.79 39.67
CA VAL A 431 -0.52 -20.79 39.86
C VAL A 431 -1.89 -21.42 39.64
N ASP A 432 -2.88 -21.00 40.42
CA ASP A 432 -4.26 -21.38 40.18
C ASP A 432 -4.73 -20.90 38.78
N PRO A 433 -5.34 -21.77 37.95
CA PRO A 433 -5.82 -21.42 36.62
C PRO A 433 -6.73 -20.19 36.55
N GLN A 434 -7.62 -20.00 37.54
CA GLN A 434 -8.59 -18.91 37.54
C GLN A 434 -7.90 -17.59 37.88
N THR A 435 -7.03 -17.60 38.88
CA THR A 435 -6.20 -16.44 39.26
C THR A 435 -5.32 -15.99 38.10
N LEU A 436 -4.69 -16.92 37.39
CA LEU A 436 -3.85 -16.61 36.22
C LEU A 436 -4.66 -15.97 35.08
N VAL A 437 -5.81 -16.56 34.73
CA VAL A 437 -6.68 -16.04 33.67
C VAL A 437 -7.18 -14.64 34.01
N GLN A 438 -7.59 -14.39 35.25
CA GLN A 438 -8.05 -13.08 35.67
C GLN A 438 -6.92 -12.03 35.59
N ALA A 439 -5.71 -12.37 36.07
CA ALA A 439 -4.55 -11.48 35.99
C ALA A 439 -4.17 -11.12 34.53
N VAL A 440 -4.30 -12.08 33.60
CA VAL A 440 -4.11 -11.86 32.16
C VAL A 440 -5.15 -10.89 31.60
N ILE A 441 -6.43 -11.09 31.94
CA ILE A 441 -7.53 -10.21 31.51
C ILE A 441 -7.32 -8.79 32.06
N ASP A 442 -6.98 -8.65 33.33
CA ASP A 442 -6.79 -7.36 33.98
C ASP A 442 -5.57 -6.61 33.42
N ALA A 443 -4.48 -7.31 33.13
CA ALA A 443 -3.31 -6.74 32.45
C ALA A 443 -3.66 -6.25 31.05
N GLN A 444 -4.43 -7.03 30.30
CA GLN A 444 -4.87 -6.63 28.96
C GLN A 444 -5.86 -5.46 28.98
N LYS A 445 -6.75 -5.42 29.98
CA LYS A 445 -7.67 -4.30 30.20
C LYS A 445 -6.89 -3.02 30.53
N ARG A 446 -5.96 -3.08 31.49
CA ARG A 446 -5.07 -1.95 31.82
C ARG A 446 -4.25 -1.47 30.64
N ASN A 447 -3.67 -2.37 29.85
CA ASN A 447 -2.93 -2.01 28.64
C ASN A 447 -3.85 -1.33 27.61
N ARG A 448 -5.09 -1.80 27.45
CA ARG A 448 -6.08 -1.20 26.54
C ARG A 448 -6.52 0.18 27.02
N ASP A 449 -6.76 0.34 28.31
CA ASP A 449 -7.18 1.61 28.90
C ASP A 449 -6.06 2.64 28.84
N ALA A 450 -4.82 2.24 29.11
CA ALA A 450 -3.64 3.08 28.89
C ALA A 450 -3.46 3.45 27.42
N GLU A 451 -3.75 2.55 26.47
CA GLU A 451 -3.68 2.84 25.05
C GLU A 451 -4.75 3.85 24.58
N LYS A 452 -5.89 3.94 25.28
CA LYS A 452 -6.97 4.91 25.01
C LYS A 452 -6.70 6.31 25.53
N THR A 453 -5.94 6.46 26.61
CA THR A 453 -5.66 7.79 27.20
C THR A 453 -4.65 8.55 26.35
N LEU A 454 -5.09 9.57 25.62
CA LEU A 454 -4.25 10.46 24.80
C LEU A 454 -3.35 11.31 25.71
N ASP A 455 -2.05 11.41 25.38
CA ASP A 455 -1.08 12.24 26.10
C ASP A 455 -0.61 13.46 25.26
N THR A 456 -0.03 14.46 25.93
CA THR A 456 0.39 15.72 25.28
C THR A 456 1.46 15.48 24.21
N ALA A 457 2.39 14.57 24.46
CA ALA A 457 3.46 14.22 23.53
C ALA A 457 2.91 13.64 22.21
N SER A 458 1.84 12.85 22.26
CA SER A 458 1.17 12.35 21.06
C SER A 458 0.56 13.48 20.23
N VAL A 459 0.02 14.51 20.90
CA VAL A 459 -0.56 15.69 20.23
C VAL A 459 0.54 16.56 19.60
N GLU A 460 1.67 16.72 20.29
CA GLU A 460 2.85 17.42 19.74
C GLU A 460 3.39 16.70 18.51
N LEU A 461 3.52 15.37 18.56
CA LEU A 461 3.99 14.58 17.43
C LEU A 461 3.08 14.72 16.21
N VAL A 462 1.76 14.59 16.36
CA VAL A 462 0.86 14.77 15.22
C VAL A 462 0.86 16.21 14.69
N SER A 463 1.07 17.20 15.57
CA SER A 463 1.19 18.61 15.16
C SER A 463 2.43 18.81 14.29
N LYS A 464 3.56 18.22 14.69
CA LYS A 464 4.80 18.20 13.90
C LYS A 464 4.58 17.52 12.55
N THR A 465 3.89 16.37 12.53
CA THR A 465 3.58 15.66 11.28
C THR A 465 2.72 16.50 10.33
N VAL A 466 1.76 17.27 10.85
CA VAL A 466 0.95 18.20 10.04
C VAL A 466 1.79 19.32 9.44
N GLU A 467 2.78 19.83 10.17
CA GLU A 467 3.67 20.89 9.68
C GLU A 467 4.62 20.38 8.59
N GLU A 468 5.22 19.21 8.78
CA GLU A 468 6.29 18.71 7.90
C GLU A 468 5.78 17.93 6.69
N SER A 469 4.62 17.29 6.81
CA SER A 469 4.06 16.39 5.79
C SER A 469 2.73 16.87 5.22
N TRP A 470 2.47 18.19 5.23
CA TRP A 470 1.21 18.76 4.73
C TRP A 470 0.84 18.30 3.31
N PRO A 471 1.73 18.36 2.29
CA PRO A 471 1.38 17.95 0.93
C PRO A 471 0.98 16.47 0.80
N GLN A 472 1.47 15.61 1.69
CA GLN A 472 1.10 14.19 1.73
C GLN A 472 -0.23 13.99 2.47
N ILE A 473 -0.48 14.76 3.52
CA ILE A 473 -1.74 14.76 4.28
C ILE A 473 -2.90 15.26 3.40
N GLU A 474 -2.67 16.31 2.62
CA GLU A 474 -3.63 16.86 1.66
C GLU A 474 -4.02 15.82 0.60
N ARG A 475 -3.02 15.19 -0.05
CA ARG A 475 -3.26 14.10 -1.02
C ARG A 475 -4.02 12.93 -0.40
N MET A 476 -3.66 12.54 0.82
CA MET A 476 -4.32 11.48 1.58
C MET A 476 -5.80 11.83 1.85
N GLN A 477 -6.10 13.06 2.26
CA GLN A 477 -7.47 13.52 2.50
C GLN A 477 -8.30 13.54 1.22
N GLY A 478 -7.74 14.03 0.10
CA GLY A 478 -8.39 14.01 -1.21
C GLY A 478 -8.83 12.59 -1.60
N ARG A 479 -7.92 11.61 -1.47
CA ARG A 479 -8.21 10.20 -1.77
C ARG A 479 -9.23 9.58 -0.81
N PHE A 480 -9.17 9.88 0.49
CA PHE A 480 -10.17 9.36 1.42
C PHE A 480 -11.57 9.88 1.08
N THR A 481 -11.67 11.13 0.65
CA THR A 481 -12.93 11.72 0.20
C THR A 481 -13.45 11.00 -1.05
N GLU A 482 -12.57 10.69 -2.01
CA GLU A 482 -12.92 9.89 -3.20
C GLU A 482 -13.38 8.47 -2.84
N TYR A 483 -12.64 7.77 -1.98
CA TYR A 483 -13.00 6.43 -1.52
C TYR A 483 -14.31 6.41 -0.72
N GLN A 484 -14.59 7.45 0.07
CA GLN A 484 -15.86 7.60 0.76
C GLN A 484 -17.01 7.81 -0.24
N ARG A 485 -16.83 8.66 -1.25
CA ARG A 485 -17.82 8.86 -2.33
C ARG A 485 -18.08 7.58 -3.11
N ALA A 486 -17.04 6.78 -3.36
CA ALA A 486 -17.14 5.51 -4.09
C ALA A 486 -17.62 4.33 -3.23
N GLY A 487 -17.80 4.50 -1.92
CA GLY A 487 -18.16 3.40 -1.00
C GLY A 487 -17.05 2.36 -0.77
N THR A 488 -15.82 2.64 -1.19
CA THR A 488 -14.65 1.73 -1.09
C THR A 488 -13.71 2.07 0.08
N TYR A 489 -14.08 3.05 0.91
CA TYR A 489 -13.27 3.49 2.03
C TYR A 489 -12.99 2.37 3.05
N LYS A 490 -11.70 2.06 3.26
CA LYS A 490 -11.22 1.10 4.26
C LYS A 490 -10.51 1.82 5.41
N PRO A 491 -11.09 1.86 6.64
CA PRO A 491 -10.47 2.50 7.80
C PRO A 491 -9.08 1.94 8.16
N SER A 492 -8.84 0.65 7.87
CA SER A 492 -7.55 0.00 8.11
C SER A 492 -6.44 0.55 7.20
N VAL A 493 -6.76 0.85 5.93
CA VAL A 493 -5.81 1.45 4.98
C VAL A 493 -5.50 2.87 5.40
N ALA A 494 -6.52 3.67 5.74
CA ALA A 494 -6.33 5.03 6.23
C ALA A 494 -5.42 5.08 7.47
N MET A 495 -5.63 4.17 8.42
CA MET A 495 -4.79 4.05 9.61
C MET A 495 -3.34 3.67 9.27
N LYS A 496 -3.09 2.82 8.26
CA LYS A 496 -1.72 2.50 7.81
C LYS A 496 -1.01 3.74 7.28
N TRP A 497 -1.70 4.55 6.48
CA TRP A 497 -1.15 5.76 5.87
C TRP A 497 -0.77 6.81 6.92
N ALA A 498 -1.66 7.09 7.87
CA ALA A 498 -1.35 8.01 8.95
C ALA A 498 -0.19 7.54 9.84
N ARG A 499 -0.07 6.23 10.08
CA ARG A 499 1.08 5.68 10.80
C ARG A 499 2.39 5.94 10.08
N ARG A 500 2.44 5.73 8.76
CA ARG A 500 3.65 6.00 7.97
C ARG A 500 4.11 7.45 8.05
N LEU A 501 3.18 8.40 7.93
CA LEU A 501 3.50 9.82 8.05
C LEU A 501 4.03 10.16 9.44
N VAL A 502 3.38 9.65 10.48
CA VAL A 502 3.79 9.88 11.87
C VAL A 502 5.13 9.20 12.18
N ASP A 503 5.35 7.98 11.70
CA ASP A 503 6.58 7.23 11.93
C ASP A 503 7.77 7.88 11.20
N ARG A 504 7.54 8.45 10.00
CA ARG A 504 8.53 9.26 9.28
C ARG A 504 8.93 10.50 10.06
N THR A 505 7.96 11.32 10.48
CA THR A 505 8.21 12.50 11.33
C THR A 505 8.89 12.15 12.66
N ALA A 506 8.51 11.02 13.25
CA ALA A 506 9.10 10.55 14.51
C ALA A 506 10.53 10.02 14.32
N GLY A 507 10.91 9.58 13.12
CA GLY A 507 12.26 9.13 12.78
C GLY A 507 13.29 10.26 12.79
N GLU A 508 12.88 11.49 12.46
CA GLU A 508 13.77 12.67 12.47
C GLU A 508 14.15 13.15 13.88
N ASP A 509 13.37 12.77 14.91
CA ASP A 509 13.63 13.07 16.34
C ASP A 509 13.91 11.78 17.12
N GLU A 510 15.05 11.14 16.85
CA GLU A 510 15.40 9.83 17.41
C GLU A 510 15.25 9.76 18.95
N GLY A 511 14.64 8.66 19.44
CA GLY A 511 14.49 8.39 20.88
C GLY A 511 13.45 9.25 21.63
N ARG A 512 12.92 10.32 21.03
CA ARG A 512 11.98 11.25 21.68
C ARG A 512 10.57 10.67 21.86
N TRP A 513 10.12 9.81 20.94
CA TRP A 513 8.72 9.36 20.86
C TRP A 513 8.55 7.86 21.13
N THR A 514 7.65 7.49 22.02
CA THR A 514 7.34 6.08 22.30
C THR A 514 6.44 5.47 21.21
N ASN A 515 6.47 4.15 21.05
CA ASN A 515 5.55 3.43 20.16
C ASN A 515 4.06 3.66 20.47
N ARG A 516 3.74 3.96 21.74
CA ARG A 516 2.38 4.34 22.15
C ARG A 516 2.02 5.70 21.58
N GLN A 517 2.90 6.69 21.73
CA GLN A 517 2.69 8.06 21.26
C GLN A 517 2.54 8.13 19.74
N ARG A 518 3.37 7.41 18.99
CA ARG A 518 3.26 7.30 17.52
C ARG A 518 1.89 6.76 17.09
N ARG A 519 1.42 5.70 17.75
CA ARG A 519 0.08 5.12 17.47
C ARG A 519 -1.06 6.07 17.84
N GLN A 520 -0.93 6.83 18.92
CA GLN A 520 -1.93 7.80 19.35
C GLN A 520 -1.97 9.02 18.42
N ALA A 521 -0.82 9.53 18.00
CA ALA A 521 -0.69 10.58 17.01
C ALA A 521 -1.34 10.19 15.67
N ALA A 522 -1.06 8.99 15.16
CA ALA A 522 -1.66 8.49 13.91
C ALA A 522 -3.18 8.32 14.01
N ARG A 523 -3.69 7.83 15.15
CA ARG A 523 -5.14 7.75 15.41
C ARG A 523 -5.79 9.12 15.42
N LEU A 524 -5.18 10.08 16.12
CA LEU A 524 -5.68 11.44 16.22
C LEU A 524 -5.70 12.13 14.85
N LEU A 525 -4.67 11.93 14.02
CA LEU A 525 -4.62 12.44 12.65
C LEU A 525 -5.81 11.96 11.82
N ILE A 526 -6.07 10.65 11.81
CA ILE A 526 -7.20 10.09 11.04
C ILE A 526 -8.54 10.55 11.59
N GLN A 527 -8.70 10.57 12.91
CA GLN A 527 -9.94 11.01 13.56
C GLN A 527 -10.32 12.42 13.12
N GLU A 528 -9.37 13.35 13.11
CA GLU A 528 -9.65 14.74 12.72
C GLU A 528 -9.80 14.90 11.20
N LEU A 529 -9.08 14.12 10.38
CA LEU A 529 -9.20 14.21 8.91
C LEU A 529 -10.50 13.60 8.37
N THR A 530 -11.07 12.61 9.05
CA THR A 530 -12.24 11.86 8.57
C THR A 530 -13.53 12.22 9.28
N GLY A 531 -13.46 13.01 10.36
CA GLY A 531 -14.60 13.35 11.22
C GLY A 531 -15.19 12.16 11.99
N THR A 532 -14.63 10.95 11.84
CA THR A 532 -15.16 9.73 12.46
C THR A 532 -14.62 9.52 13.88
N GLN A 533 -15.53 9.38 14.86
CA GLN A 533 -15.19 8.77 16.15
C GLN A 533 -14.86 7.28 15.98
N ASP A 534 -13.95 6.80 16.84
CA ASP A 534 -13.31 5.48 16.87
C ASP A 534 -14.12 4.30 16.24
N PRO A 535 -13.68 3.74 15.08
CA PRO A 535 -14.34 2.60 14.42
C PRO A 535 -14.30 1.30 15.24
N THR A 536 -13.54 1.27 16.34
CA THR A 536 -13.46 0.10 17.23
C THR A 536 -14.72 -0.05 18.11
N GLN A 537 -15.56 0.98 18.25
CA GLN A 537 -16.80 0.88 19.04
C GLN A 537 -17.96 0.22 18.29
N ALA A 538 -18.05 0.38 16.96
CA ALA A 538 -19.18 -0.12 16.17
C ALA A 538 -19.34 -1.64 16.21
N ARG A 539 -18.28 -2.40 16.52
CA ARG A 539 -18.31 -3.87 16.56
C ARG A 539 -18.52 -4.47 17.96
N SER A 540 -18.62 -3.64 19.00
CA SER A 540 -18.76 -4.10 20.40
C SER A 540 -20.15 -3.88 21.01
N LYS A 541 -21.06 -3.19 20.30
CA LYS A 541 -22.45 -2.98 20.74
C LYS A 541 -23.47 -3.95 20.11
N THR A 542 -23.06 -4.84 19.23
CA THR A 542 -23.91 -5.88 18.63
C THR A 542 -23.73 -7.22 19.34
N THR A 543 -23.96 -7.24 20.66
CA THR A 543 -24.29 -8.49 21.39
C THR A 543 -25.21 -8.13 22.55
N ASP A 544 -26.34 -7.50 22.27
CA ASP A 544 -27.53 -7.64 23.09
C ASP A 544 -28.67 -8.00 22.15
N ARG A 545 -29.19 -9.23 22.32
CA ARG A 545 -30.40 -9.70 21.64
C ARG A 545 -31.58 -8.83 22.11
N PRO A 546 -32.48 -8.39 21.21
CA PRO A 546 -33.70 -7.71 21.63
C PRO A 546 -34.68 -8.74 22.19
N THR A 547 -35.16 -8.49 23.40
CA THR A 547 -36.37 -9.10 23.94
C THR A 547 -37.56 -8.63 23.10
N VAL A 548 -38.33 -9.58 22.61
CA VAL A 548 -39.60 -9.36 21.90
C VAL A 548 -40.59 -8.77 22.90
N GLU A 549 -41.04 -7.54 22.66
CA GLU A 549 -42.33 -7.06 23.18
C GLU A 549 -43.11 -6.35 22.08
N GLN A 550 -44.41 -6.59 22.16
CA GLN A 550 -45.40 -6.55 21.12
C GLN A 550 -45.77 -5.12 20.69
N TYR A 551 -45.99 -5.01 19.39
CA TYR A 551 -46.62 -3.87 18.73
C TYR A 551 -48.13 -3.85 19.05
N VAL A 552 -48.62 -2.72 19.60
CA VAL A 552 -50.04 -2.33 19.57
C VAL A 552 -50.10 -0.93 18.95
N PRO A 553 -50.82 -0.72 17.84
CA PRO A 553 -50.94 0.58 17.18
C PRO A 553 -52.20 1.34 17.62
N GLU A 554 -52.14 2.67 17.51
CA GLU A 554 -53.21 3.70 17.44
C GLU A 554 -52.76 4.90 18.29
N GLY A 555 -52.86 6.17 17.91
CA GLY A 555 -53.46 6.86 16.78
C GLY A 555 -53.59 8.34 17.18
N GLY A 556 -53.23 9.27 16.28
CA GLY A 556 -53.83 10.60 16.15
C GLY A 556 -53.60 11.70 17.22
N LYS A 557 -53.12 12.85 16.68
CA LYS A 557 -53.45 14.27 17.00
C LYS A 557 -52.39 15.14 17.70
N THR A 558 -51.96 16.16 16.95
CA THR A 558 -51.38 17.46 17.35
C THR A 558 -52.48 18.46 17.78
N PRO A 559 -52.18 19.75 18.13
CA PRO A 559 -51.23 20.36 19.07
C PRO A 559 -51.95 21.43 19.97
N ASP A 560 -51.18 22.38 20.56
CA ASP A 560 -51.54 23.65 21.28
C ASP A 560 -51.47 23.59 22.83
N ALA A 561 -51.07 24.59 23.60
CA ALA A 561 -50.30 25.84 23.44
C ALA A 561 -50.09 26.50 24.84
N ILE A 562 -49.03 27.33 25.00
CA ILE A 562 -48.88 28.53 25.88
C ILE A 562 -48.57 28.39 27.40
N GLY A 563 -47.59 29.21 27.84
CA GLY A 563 -47.41 29.77 29.21
C GLY A 563 -45.97 29.65 29.71
N ASP A 564 -45.00 30.47 29.28
CA ASP A 564 -44.62 31.82 29.75
C ASP A 564 -43.88 31.88 31.12
N GLU A 565 -42.93 32.81 31.18
CA GLU A 565 -42.15 33.35 32.31
C GLU A 565 -40.72 32.81 32.62
N THR A 566 -39.77 33.75 32.51
CA THR A 566 -38.43 33.81 33.11
C THR A 566 -38.27 35.28 33.53
N PRO A 567 -37.77 35.67 34.74
CA PRO A 567 -36.31 35.82 34.93
C PRO A 567 -35.71 35.76 36.37
N ALA A 568 -34.53 35.12 36.46
CA ALA A 568 -33.26 35.57 37.10
C ALA A 568 -33.17 35.83 38.66
N PRO A 569 -31.98 36.12 39.27
CA PRO A 569 -31.26 35.23 40.21
C PRO A 569 -30.89 35.93 41.58
N PRO A 570 -29.69 35.77 42.18
CA PRO A 570 -29.20 34.74 43.12
C PRO A 570 -28.88 35.27 44.55
N ARG A 571 -28.56 34.40 45.53
CA ARG A 571 -27.92 34.83 46.80
C ARG A 571 -26.94 33.84 47.42
N LYS A 572 -25.86 34.44 47.94
CA LYS A 572 -24.65 33.93 48.60
C LYS A 572 -24.90 33.48 50.05
N THR A 573 -24.00 32.67 50.62
CA THR A 573 -23.62 32.80 52.04
C THR A 573 -22.14 32.41 52.27
N GLU A 574 -21.42 33.28 52.97
CA GLU A 574 -20.08 33.11 53.57
C GLU A 574 -20.16 32.56 55.00
N THR A 575 -19.09 31.91 55.49
CA THR A 575 -18.50 31.94 56.87
C THR A 575 -17.33 30.93 56.89
N ASP A 576 -16.20 31.05 57.59
CA ASP A 576 -15.68 32.03 58.57
C ASP A 576 -14.15 31.85 58.75
N MET A 577 -13.50 32.81 59.43
CA MET A 577 -12.05 32.99 59.63
C MET A 577 -11.47 32.43 60.96
N ALA A 578 -10.14 32.15 60.99
CA ALA A 578 -9.10 32.49 62.02
C ALA A 578 -7.88 31.54 61.90
N THR A 579 -6.60 31.90 61.98
CA THR A 579 -5.88 32.74 62.97
C THR A 579 -4.48 33.17 62.45
N LYS A 580 -4.00 34.33 62.92
CA LYS A 580 -2.72 35.05 62.62
C LYS A 580 -1.45 34.41 63.22
N GLN A 581 -0.28 34.67 62.61
CA GLN A 581 0.89 35.28 63.29
C GLN A 581 1.88 35.94 62.31
N ARG A 582 2.43 37.09 62.71
CA ARG A 582 3.38 37.98 61.99
C ARG A 582 4.81 37.78 62.53
N GLN A 583 5.84 38.00 61.69
CA GLN A 583 7.10 38.69 62.05
C GLN A 583 7.86 39.16 60.79
N GLY A 584 8.52 40.33 60.90
CA GLY A 584 9.15 41.11 59.82
C GLY A 584 10.66 40.84 59.59
N PRO A 585 11.40 41.76 58.93
CA PRO A 585 12.30 41.45 57.80
C PRO A 585 13.79 41.38 58.14
N ILE A 586 14.56 40.56 57.39
CA ILE A 586 16.04 40.59 57.36
C ILE A 586 16.53 40.32 55.91
N VAL A 587 17.43 41.17 55.42
CA VAL A 587 18.25 41.07 54.18
C VAL A 587 19.61 41.73 54.53
N PRO A 588 20.79 41.45 53.91
CA PRO A 588 21.24 40.39 52.95
C PRO A 588 22.56 39.67 53.34
N ALA A 589 22.94 38.59 52.63
CA ALA A 589 24.31 38.40 52.08
C ALA A 589 24.44 37.14 51.17
N SER A 590 25.12 37.34 50.03
CA SER A 590 25.93 36.38 49.22
C SER A 590 25.28 35.48 48.14
N GLN A 591 25.21 36.06 46.92
CA GLN A 591 25.61 35.57 45.56
C GLN A 591 26.22 34.14 45.47
N SER A 592 25.98 33.23 44.50
CA SER A 592 25.54 33.19 43.08
C SER A 592 25.40 31.69 42.63
N PRO A 593 25.05 31.27 41.38
CA PRO A 593 24.51 31.96 40.18
C PRO A 593 23.27 31.29 39.49
N ALA A 594 22.52 32.12 38.76
CA ALA A 594 21.72 31.88 37.53
C ALA A 594 20.85 30.60 37.39
N ALA A 595 19.54 30.76 37.63
CA ALA A 595 18.51 29.86 37.11
C ALA A 595 18.29 30.08 35.60
N GLY A 596 18.35 29.01 34.81
CA GLY A 596 17.87 28.98 33.42
C GLY A 596 16.34 29.07 33.35
N PRO A 597 15.77 29.43 32.18
CA PRO A 597 14.36 29.80 32.09
C PRO A 597 13.43 28.58 32.25
N GLU A 598 12.38 28.79 33.04
CA GLU A 598 11.28 27.84 33.28
C GLU A 598 10.68 27.27 31.99
N ARG A 599 10.68 25.94 31.86
CA ARG A 599 9.83 25.25 30.87
C ARG A 599 8.38 25.34 31.32
N ARG A 600 7.61 26.22 30.68
CA ARG A 600 6.14 26.24 30.79
C ARG A 600 5.59 24.89 30.32
N HIS A 601 5.10 24.07 31.24
CA HIS A 601 4.35 22.85 30.91
C HIS A 601 3.07 23.23 30.16
N THR A 602 2.99 22.90 28.88
CA THR A 602 1.78 23.09 28.06
C THR A 602 0.74 22.03 28.39
N ASP A 603 -0.45 22.46 28.83
CA ASP A 603 -1.59 21.59 29.15
C ASP A 603 -2.14 20.89 27.89
N LEU A 604 -2.56 19.63 28.01
CA LEU A 604 -3.02 18.78 26.90
C LEU A 604 -4.13 19.45 26.09
N LYS A 605 -5.08 20.10 26.78
CA LYS A 605 -6.20 20.80 26.13
C LYS A 605 -5.70 21.90 25.21
N SER A 606 -4.76 22.71 25.69
CA SER A 606 -4.17 23.81 24.90
C SER A 606 -3.39 23.33 23.68
N THR A 607 -2.69 22.19 23.79
CA THR A 607 -1.95 21.60 22.67
C THR A 607 -2.91 21.00 21.64
N LEU A 608 -3.98 20.34 22.09
CA LEU A 608 -5.01 19.79 21.21
C LEU A 608 -5.79 20.88 20.46
N ASP A 609 -6.14 21.98 21.13
CA ASP A 609 -6.86 23.09 20.48
C ASP A 609 -5.99 23.79 19.44
N ARG A 610 -4.69 23.95 19.70
CA ARG A 610 -3.74 24.49 18.70
C ARG A 610 -3.59 23.57 17.50
N PHE A 611 -3.45 22.27 17.74
CA PHE A 611 -3.40 21.26 16.68
C PHE A 611 -4.64 21.35 15.78
N ARG A 612 -5.85 21.30 16.36
CA ARG A 612 -7.12 21.38 15.63
C ARG A 612 -7.26 22.68 14.85
N THR A 613 -6.90 23.80 15.47
CA THR A 613 -6.96 25.13 14.81
C THR A 613 -6.05 25.17 13.60
N ARG A 614 -4.84 24.64 13.71
CA ARG A 614 -3.87 24.59 12.61
C ARG A 614 -4.30 23.66 11.49
N LEU A 615 -4.75 22.45 11.84
CA LEU A 615 -5.28 21.49 10.88
C LEU A 615 -6.46 22.10 10.12
N LYS A 616 -7.41 22.71 10.85
CA LYS A 616 -8.57 23.39 10.26
C LYS A 616 -8.15 24.55 9.35
N LYS A 617 -7.20 25.39 9.76
CA LYS A 617 -6.69 26.49 8.91
C LYS A 617 -6.14 25.98 7.58
N ASN A 618 -5.37 24.89 7.62
CA ASN A 618 -4.81 24.31 6.40
C ASN A 618 -5.91 23.67 5.52
N LEU A 619 -6.94 23.06 6.12
CA LEU A 619 -8.10 22.51 5.41
C LEU A 619 -9.02 23.60 4.84
N ASP A 620 -9.20 24.72 5.53
CA ASP A 620 -10.04 25.85 5.08
C ASP A 620 -9.36 26.65 3.95
N GLY A 621 -8.01 26.66 3.91
CA GLY A 621 -7.24 27.24 2.81
C GLY A 621 -7.50 26.58 1.45
N LEU A 622 -8.03 25.34 1.43
CA LEU A 622 -8.47 24.65 0.20
C LEU A 622 -9.81 25.14 -0.35
N ASN A 623 -10.64 25.81 0.46
CA ASN A 623 -12.00 26.22 0.07
C ASN A 623 -12.10 27.69 -0.37
N ALA A 624 -10.99 28.44 -0.40
CA ALA A 624 -11.01 29.89 -0.57
C ALA A 624 -10.56 30.41 -1.95
N ASP A 625 -9.98 29.61 -2.85
CA ASP A 625 -9.52 30.12 -4.16
C ASP A 625 -9.81 29.14 -5.32
N PRO A 626 -10.55 29.56 -6.37
CA PRO A 626 -10.52 28.87 -7.66
C PRO A 626 -9.19 29.17 -8.38
N PRO A 627 -8.62 28.22 -9.16
CA PRO A 627 -7.29 28.39 -9.71
C PRO A 627 -7.29 29.45 -10.82
N THR A 628 -6.57 30.55 -10.57
CA THR A 628 -6.04 31.40 -11.64
C THR A 628 -4.70 30.80 -12.08
N ALA A 629 -4.50 30.74 -13.39
CA ALA A 629 -3.37 30.09 -14.03
C ALA A 629 -1.99 30.63 -13.59
N GLY A 630 -1.03 29.70 -13.44
CA GLY A 630 0.41 29.94 -13.57
C GLY A 630 1.16 30.36 -12.30
N THR A 631 2.02 29.49 -11.77
CA THR A 631 3.49 29.57 -11.96
C THR A 631 4.11 28.36 -11.24
N ASP A 632 4.71 27.48 -12.03
CA ASP A 632 5.48 26.33 -11.60
C ASP A 632 6.70 26.79 -10.77
N ARG A 633 6.77 26.33 -9.52
CA ARG A 633 7.82 26.69 -8.55
C ARG A 633 8.54 25.44 -8.05
N ASN A 634 8.95 24.56 -8.96
CA ASN A 634 9.93 23.51 -8.69
C ASN A 634 11.03 23.48 -9.76
N ARG A 635 11.88 24.51 -9.75
CA ARG A 635 13.19 24.45 -10.40
C ARG A 635 14.24 24.97 -9.44
N GLY A 636 15.02 24.04 -8.88
CA GLY A 636 16.23 24.39 -8.14
C GLY A 636 16.57 23.40 -7.04
N GLN A 637 17.31 22.34 -7.37
CA GLN A 637 18.61 22.00 -6.74
C GLN A 637 19.10 20.66 -7.28
N ARG A 638 19.74 20.70 -8.46
CA ARG A 638 20.81 19.76 -8.78
C ARG A 638 22.03 20.23 -7.99
N LYS A 639 22.45 19.45 -6.99
CA LYS A 639 23.82 19.56 -6.46
C LYS A 639 24.68 18.54 -7.21
N THR A 640 25.64 19.07 -7.94
CA THR A 640 26.85 18.41 -8.44
C THR A 640 27.69 17.89 -7.27
N LEU A 641 27.87 16.57 -7.21
CA LEU A 641 29.15 15.86 -7.38
C LEU A 641 28.87 14.36 -7.40
#